data_AF-A0A1C5R2K2-F1
#
_entry.id   AF-A0A1C5R2K2-F1
#
_cell.length_a   1.000
_cell.length_b   1.000
_cell.length_c   1.000
_cell.angle_alpha   90.00
_cell.angle_beta   90.00
_cell.angle_gamma   90.00
#
_symmetry.space_group_name_H-M   'P 1'
#
loop_
_entity.id
_entity.type
_entity.pdbx_description
1 polymer ?
#
loop_
_entity_poly.entity_id
_entity_poly.type
_entity_poly.pdbx_seq_one_letter_code
_entity_poly.pdbx_strand_id
1 'polypeptide(L)'
;MRIIFALLAFSLFSSVSYSQYNESYRSVYHFAPKKGGIGDPCGLIYNKGKFNLFWWGRAYTEDFTTYNETASRAVVGDDNSFMYYTGSCVVDKNNTASFGKDKVIAVYTMANKKNKIQSQGLSVEGDDGLMHYYEGNPVLDINYEDFRDPTVFWYEPEQKWVMVIALPIERKIRFYSSADLKQWDWMSDFGQLGSCENIWECPDIYELPLDGDSSNRKWVLMTSVGPNKGQYFIGTFNGKSFELDEDCREFLLEGKGLKGDVFADFDANDYGDWKYKGEAFWMSPRRNNTSAHLGSGMASSYGGGDRMKGTLLSPEFVISSTAINFLIAGGNHPGKTCIDLLVNDSVVRTATGGNSSYLKWNGWNVSDYIGSKARIRINDDYDGEDFGFISVDHIMFSDELMTNNMEHALWVDEGSDFYAARAFKDYDGTLDETVWMGWMNNWDYARGEIPASRGFGFWSIPRTISLKTYPDGVRMVQKPFDKLKKLRTNKKEYSGVVRKGSMAIPSFVPEQNVYEMDVTFTLTEPDVIGLNLCTGDGRSLPVRYDSRVSLLTVDRTSCTSEDIPRFSRKMNGHIPLADGKLRLHIFVDKSSVEIFAGDGKLVFSLLTFPGDNQTGVELYSENGNTAKVSLKAWNIKSVWNKQ
;
A
#
# COMPACT_ATOMS: atom_id res chain seq x y z
N MET A 1 32.35 73.54 -26.45
CA MET A 1 32.11 73.10 -25.06
C MET A 1 30.85 72.26 -25.03
N ARG A 2 30.95 70.93 -25.07
CA ARG A 2 29.88 69.99 -24.71
C ARG A 2 30.54 68.67 -24.31
N ILE A 3 30.12 68.21 -23.13
CA ILE A 3 30.77 67.25 -22.25
C ILE A 3 30.39 65.82 -22.68
N ILE A 4 31.38 64.93 -22.61
CA ILE A 4 31.27 63.48 -22.81
C ILE A 4 30.68 62.85 -21.54
N PHE A 5 29.65 62.02 -21.67
CA PHE A 5 29.28 61.03 -20.65
C PHE A 5 29.34 59.64 -21.28
N ALA A 6 30.31 58.85 -20.85
CA ALA A 6 30.42 57.42 -21.11
C ALA A 6 29.68 56.68 -19.99
N LEU A 7 28.71 55.83 -20.35
CA LEU A 7 28.05 54.90 -19.44
C LEU A 7 28.65 53.51 -19.66
N LEU A 8 29.51 53.10 -18.72
CA LEU A 8 29.96 51.70 -18.58
C LEU A 8 28.84 50.91 -17.89
N ALA A 9 28.28 49.93 -18.60
CA ALA A 9 27.46 48.88 -18.00
C ALA A 9 28.38 47.73 -17.58
N PHE A 10 28.59 47.57 -16.27
CA PHE A 10 29.17 46.36 -15.68
C PHE A 10 28.06 45.32 -15.52
N SER A 11 28.07 44.27 -16.34
CA SER A 11 27.29 43.05 -16.10
C SER A 11 28.06 42.16 -15.13
N LEU A 12 27.70 42.23 -13.85
CA LEU A 12 28.04 41.20 -12.87
C LEU A 12 27.15 39.97 -13.15
N PHE A 13 27.70 38.99 -13.87
CA PHE A 13 27.15 37.63 -13.84
C PHE A 13 27.55 37.01 -12.50
N SER A 14 26.68 37.08 -11.51
CA SER A 14 26.72 36.16 -10.38
C SER A 14 26.22 34.80 -10.87
N SER A 15 27.13 33.85 -11.03
CA SER A 15 26.77 32.44 -11.14
C SER A 15 26.23 31.98 -9.79
N VAL A 16 24.92 32.09 -9.60
CA VAL A 16 24.24 31.40 -8.49
C VAL A 16 24.31 29.91 -8.80
N SER A 17 25.23 29.19 -8.17
CA SER A 17 25.17 27.73 -8.11
C SER A 17 23.96 27.36 -7.25
N TYR A 18 22.83 27.03 -7.88
CA TYR A 18 21.75 26.37 -7.16
C TYR A 18 22.26 25.00 -6.69
N SER A 19 22.37 24.82 -5.38
CA SER A 19 22.50 23.48 -4.78
C SER A 19 21.31 22.66 -5.27
N GLN A 20 21.57 21.69 -6.15
CA GLN A 20 20.58 20.70 -6.58
C GLN A 20 20.05 19.99 -5.30
N TYR A 21 18.73 19.82 -5.15
CA TYR A 21 18.08 19.06 -4.05
C TYR A 21 17.87 19.74 -2.68
N ASN A 22 17.92 21.06 -2.55
CA ASN A 22 17.60 21.75 -1.27
C ASN A 22 16.21 22.40 -1.20
N GLU A 23 15.24 21.88 -1.94
CA GLU A 23 13.90 22.47 -2.01
C GLU A 23 13.01 22.13 -0.82
N SER A 24 11.98 22.96 -0.61
CA SER A 24 10.84 22.64 0.26
C SER A 24 10.20 21.32 -0.18
N TYR A 25 9.88 20.46 0.79
CA TYR A 25 9.28 19.13 0.59
C TYR A 25 10.09 18.13 -0.25
N ARG A 26 11.26 18.50 -0.80
CA ARG A 26 12.10 17.54 -1.53
C ARG A 26 12.62 16.50 -0.56
N SER A 27 12.35 15.24 -0.88
CA SER A 27 12.88 14.12 -0.12
C SER A 27 14.40 14.18 -0.03
N VAL A 28 14.93 13.87 1.14
CA VAL A 28 16.37 13.90 1.45
C VAL A 28 16.98 12.52 1.26
N TYR A 29 16.22 11.44 1.47
CA TYR A 29 16.75 10.07 1.39
C TYR A 29 15.86 9.08 0.62
N HIS A 30 14.90 9.60 -0.15
CA HIS A 30 14.07 8.83 -1.09
C HIS A 30 14.48 9.10 -2.54
N PHE A 31 14.43 8.09 -3.40
CA PHE A 31 14.77 8.30 -4.81
C PHE A 31 13.71 9.15 -5.54
N ALA A 32 14.18 10.16 -6.27
CA ALA A 32 13.40 11.02 -7.13
C ALA A 32 14.33 11.57 -8.24
N PRO A 33 13.85 11.71 -9.48
CA PRO A 33 14.68 12.18 -10.59
C PRO A 33 15.10 13.63 -10.40
N LYS A 34 16.24 14.02 -10.96
CA LYS A 34 16.81 15.38 -10.91
C LYS A 34 15.81 16.46 -11.35
N LYS A 35 14.94 16.14 -12.30
CA LYS A 35 13.91 17.03 -12.86
C LYS A 35 12.66 16.23 -13.21
N GLY A 36 11.50 16.89 -13.11
CA GLY A 36 10.21 16.29 -13.49
C GLY A 36 9.62 15.39 -12.39
N GLY A 37 8.49 14.78 -12.69
CA GLY A 37 7.88 13.76 -11.84
C GLY A 37 8.32 12.36 -12.17
N ILE A 38 8.09 11.45 -11.23
CA ILE A 38 8.26 10.01 -11.36
C ILE A 38 6.97 9.32 -10.93
N GLY A 39 6.55 8.33 -11.71
CA GLY A 39 5.47 7.41 -11.36
C GLY A 39 6.06 6.09 -10.91
N ASP A 40 5.52 5.02 -11.47
CA ASP A 40 5.84 3.63 -11.15
C ASP A 40 7.32 3.29 -11.33
N PRO A 41 7.91 2.53 -10.38
CA PRO A 41 9.06 1.68 -10.67
C PRO A 41 8.75 0.73 -11.83
N CYS A 42 9.62 0.71 -12.83
CA CYS A 42 9.48 -0.17 -13.99
C CYS A 42 10.48 -1.34 -13.92
N GLY A 43 11.69 -1.15 -14.43
CA GLY A 43 12.68 -2.22 -14.61
C GLY A 43 13.68 -2.43 -13.49
N LEU A 44 13.23 -2.66 -12.25
CA LEU A 44 14.14 -2.84 -11.12
C LEU A 44 14.94 -4.16 -11.25
N ILE A 45 16.25 -4.07 -11.46
CA ILE A 45 17.15 -5.23 -11.57
C ILE A 45 18.42 -5.04 -10.76
N TYR A 46 18.92 -6.12 -10.16
CA TYR A 46 20.28 -6.18 -9.63
C TYR A 46 21.17 -6.92 -10.63
N ASN A 47 22.19 -6.22 -11.14
CA ASN A 47 23.09 -6.75 -12.17
C ASN A 47 24.41 -5.99 -12.11
N LYS A 48 25.53 -6.70 -12.28
CA LYS A 48 26.90 -6.14 -12.25
C LYS A 48 27.17 -5.37 -10.95
N GLY A 49 26.73 -5.92 -9.82
CA GLY A 49 26.94 -5.37 -8.48
C GLY A 49 26.08 -4.16 -8.13
N LYS A 50 25.08 -3.82 -8.96
CA LYS A 50 24.31 -2.57 -8.86
C LYS A 50 22.80 -2.81 -8.90
N PHE A 51 22.08 -2.10 -8.05
CA PHE A 51 20.64 -1.91 -8.17
C PHE A 51 20.38 -0.87 -9.27
N ASN A 52 19.80 -1.30 -10.39
CA ASN A 52 19.44 -0.44 -11.52
C ASN A 52 17.96 -0.06 -11.40
N LEU A 53 17.68 1.23 -11.55
CA LEU A 53 16.37 1.85 -11.35
C LEU A 53 15.90 2.42 -12.68
N PHE A 54 14.67 2.08 -13.08
CA PHE A 54 14.07 2.58 -14.32
C PHE A 54 12.65 3.09 -14.07
N TRP A 55 12.37 4.26 -14.65
CA TRP A 55 11.03 4.86 -14.80
C TRP A 55 10.83 5.32 -16.24
N TRP A 56 11.54 4.65 -17.16
CA TRP A 56 11.91 5.11 -18.51
C TRP A 56 12.93 6.26 -18.54
N GLY A 57 13.29 6.85 -17.40
CA GLY A 57 14.65 7.29 -17.12
C GLY A 57 15.49 6.16 -16.51
N ARG A 58 16.75 6.44 -16.15
CA ARG A 58 17.68 5.47 -15.60
C ARG A 58 18.56 6.06 -14.50
N ALA A 59 18.69 5.31 -13.41
CA ALA A 59 19.66 5.54 -12.36
C ALA A 59 20.22 4.21 -11.84
N TYR A 60 21.27 4.26 -11.04
CA TYR A 60 21.73 3.10 -10.28
C TYR A 60 22.21 3.49 -8.87
N THR A 61 22.27 2.49 -8.00
CA THR A 61 22.89 2.57 -6.68
C THR A 61 23.55 1.24 -6.30
N GLU A 62 24.55 1.27 -5.44
CA GLU A 62 25.19 0.06 -4.89
C GLU A 62 24.56 -0.35 -3.56
N ASP A 63 23.97 0.61 -2.84
CA ASP A 63 23.46 0.39 -1.49
C ASP A 63 22.35 1.35 -1.03
N PHE A 64 21.76 2.11 -1.95
CA PHE A 64 20.70 3.09 -1.70
C PHE A 64 21.11 4.29 -0.83
N THR A 65 22.39 4.44 -0.48
CA THR A 65 22.88 5.62 0.24
C THR A 65 23.29 6.76 -0.69
N THR A 66 23.42 6.49 -1.99
CA THR A 66 23.66 7.48 -3.04
C THR A 66 23.05 6.98 -4.34
N TYR A 67 22.34 7.84 -5.05
CA TYR A 67 21.74 7.52 -6.34
C TYR A 67 22.44 8.26 -7.48
N ASN A 68 22.78 7.52 -8.53
CA ASN A 68 23.46 8.04 -9.71
C ASN A 68 22.50 8.01 -10.90
N GLU A 69 21.81 9.13 -11.15
CA GLU A 69 20.99 9.30 -12.36
C GLU A 69 21.88 9.44 -13.60
N THR A 70 21.71 8.52 -14.55
CA THR A 70 22.48 8.44 -15.79
C THR A 70 21.71 8.98 -17.00
N ALA A 71 20.38 8.92 -16.98
CA ALA A 71 19.54 9.46 -18.05
C ALA A 71 18.15 9.85 -17.54
N SER A 72 17.67 11.04 -17.90
CA SER A 72 16.28 11.45 -17.62
C SER A 72 15.27 10.76 -18.55
N ARG A 73 15.71 10.35 -19.74
CA ARG A 73 15.03 9.45 -20.67
C ARG A 73 16.05 8.44 -21.18
N ALA A 74 15.83 7.16 -20.87
CA ALA A 74 16.70 6.05 -21.21
C ALA A 74 16.25 5.29 -22.47
N VAL A 75 14.96 5.35 -22.81
CA VAL A 75 14.41 4.74 -24.04
C VAL A 75 14.43 5.69 -25.22
N VAL A 76 14.93 5.20 -26.36
CA VAL A 76 15.16 5.97 -27.59
C VAL A 76 14.83 5.17 -28.84
N GLY A 77 14.66 5.86 -29.97
CA GLY A 77 14.45 5.24 -31.29
C GLY A 77 13.00 4.98 -31.67
N ASP A 78 12.02 5.28 -30.80
CA ASP A 78 10.60 5.20 -31.16
C ASP A 78 10.14 6.32 -32.10
N ASP A 79 9.02 6.07 -32.78
CA ASP A 79 8.35 7.02 -33.69
C ASP A 79 7.42 8.01 -32.97
N ASN A 80 7.40 8.00 -31.63
CA ASN A 80 6.56 8.84 -30.78
C ASN A 80 5.04 8.63 -30.97
N SER A 81 4.60 7.53 -31.59
CA SER A 81 3.17 7.21 -31.79
C SER A 81 2.45 6.72 -30.51
N PHE A 82 3.19 6.31 -29.49
CA PHE A 82 2.70 5.78 -28.22
C PHE A 82 3.36 6.45 -27.01
N MET A 83 2.85 6.17 -25.81
CA MET A 83 3.50 6.49 -24.53
C MET A 83 4.06 5.22 -23.92
N TYR A 84 5.27 5.31 -23.33
CA TYR A 84 5.84 4.22 -22.54
C TYR A 84 5.13 4.17 -21.19
N TYR A 85 4.32 3.13 -21.02
CA TYR A 85 3.71 2.77 -19.74
C TYR A 85 4.61 1.77 -19.00
N THR A 86 4.21 1.40 -17.79
CA THR A 86 5.01 0.58 -16.89
C THR A 86 5.38 -0.76 -17.52
N GLY A 87 6.50 -1.32 -17.08
CA GLY A 87 7.07 -2.54 -17.60
C GLY A 87 8.20 -3.04 -16.70
N SER A 88 9.02 -3.95 -17.19
CA SER A 88 10.13 -4.56 -16.47
C SER A 88 11.40 -4.57 -17.32
N CYS A 89 12.53 -4.95 -16.70
CA CYS A 89 13.78 -5.20 -17.39
C CYS A 89 14.28 -6.62 -17.07
N VAL A 90 14.90 -7.26 -18.05
CA VAL A 90 15.53 -8.57 -17.91
C VAL A 90 16.96 -8.56 -18.44
N VAL A 91 17.79 -9.50 -17.97
CA VAL A 91 19.13 -9.74 -18.54
C VAL A 91 19.11 -11.06 -19.30
N ASP A 92 19.24 -11.00 -20.62
CA ASP A 92 19.26 -12.20 -21.47
C ASP A 92 20.67 -12.82 -21.49
N LYS A 93 21.00 -13.55 -20.43
CA LYS A 93 22.31 -14.20 -20.23
C LYS A 93 22.70 -15.16 -21.34
N ASN A 94 21.71 -15.76 -22.02
CA ASN A 94 21.92 -16.83 -22.98
C ASN A 94 21.67 -16.39 -24.43
N ASN A 95 21.42 -15.09 -24.67
CA ASN A 95 21.11 -14.55 -25.99
C ASN A 95 19.91 -15.28 -26.66
N THR A 96 18.93 -15.66 -25.85
CA THR A 96 17.70 -16.32 -26.31
C THR A 96 16.92 -15.45 -27.30
N ALA A 97 16.95 -14.13 -27.11
CA ALA A 97 16.31 -13.17 -27.99
C ALA A 97 17.19 -12.76 -29.18
N SER A 98 18.39 -13.32 -29.35
CA SER A 98 19.30 -13.00 -30.46
C SER A 98 19.68 -11.51 -30.58
N PHE A 99 19.75 -10.78 -29.46
CA PHE A 99 20.15 -9.37 -29.39
C PHE A 99 21.59 -9.15 -28.90
N GLY A 100 22.25 -10.23 -28.48
CA GLY A 100 23.56 -10.23 -27.82
C GLY A 100 23.48 -10.84 -26.42
N LYS A 101 24.55 -11.50 -26.01
CA LYS A 101 24.67 -12.09 -24.68
C LYS A 101 24.71 -11.02 -23.60
N ASP A 102 24.07 -11.29 -22.45
CA ASP A 102 24.09 -10.43 -21.25
C ASP A 102 23.50 -9.04 -21.48
N LYS A 103 22.70 -8.87 -22.54
CA LYS A 103 22.01 -7.62 -22.84
C LYS A 103 20.86 -7.41 -21.87
N VAL A 104 20.74 -6.19 -21.36
CA VAL A 104 19.53 -5.76 -20.68
C VAL A 104 18.45 -5.49 -21.74
N ILE A 105 17.26 -6.02 -21.52
CA ILE A 105 16.09 -5.85 -22.39
C ILE A 105 14.97 -5.28 -21.53
N ALA A 106 14.43 -4.13 -21.93
CA ALA A 106 13.23 -3.57 -21.35
C ALA A 106 12.00 -4.14 -22.06
N VAL A 107 10.99 -4.54 -21.29
CA VAL A 107 9.69 -5.02 -21.76
C VAL A 107 8.62 -4.11 -21.20
N TYR A 108 7.76 -3.53 -22.03
CA TYR A 108 6.86 -2.46 -21.59
C TYR A 108 5.57 -2.36 -22.35
N THR A 109 4.62 -1.68 -21.73
CA THR A 109 3.38 -1.32 -22.40
C THR A 109 3.56 -0.10 -23.29
N MET A 110 3.16 -0.26 -24.54
CA MET A 110 2.99 0.78 -25.55
C MET A 110 1.53 1.25 -25.52
N ALA A 111 1.25 2.39 -24.88
CA ALA A 111 -0.08 2.98 -24.87
C ALA A 111 -0.26 3.88 -26.11
N ASN A 112 -1.00 3.39 -27.11
CA ASN A 112 -1.18 4.09 -28.38
C ASN A 112 -1.92 5.42 -28.19
N LYS A 113 -1.35 6.52 -28.70
CA LYS A 113 -1.90 7.88 -28.51
C LYS A 113 -3.18 8.14 -29.29
N LYS A 114 -3.47 7.36 -30.35
CA LYS A 114 -4.62 7.57 -31.24
C LYS A 114 -5.84 6.74 -30.86
N ASN A 115 -5.63 5.46 -30.54
CA ASN A 115 -6.73 4.51 -30.33
C ASN A 115 -6.75 3.87 -28.93
N LYS A 116 -5.88 4.30 -28.01
CA LYS A 116 -5.78 3.82 -26.62
C LYS A 116 -5.42 2.34 -26.43
N ILE A 117 -5.24 1.58 -27.51
CA ILE A 117 -4.80 0.19 -27.43
C ILE A 117 -3.46 0.12 -26.68
N GLN A 118 -3.37 -0.83 -25.77
CA GLN A 118 -2.18 -1.14 -25.00
C GLN A 118 -1.61 -2.46 -25.52
N SER A 119 -0.40 -2.40 -26.08
CA SER A 119 0.36 -3.57 -26.56
C SER A 119 1.73 -3.62 -25.89
N GLN A 120 2.48 -4.70 -26.05
CA GLN A 120 3.76 -4.88 -25.36
C GLN A 120 4.93 -4.80 -26.35
N GLY A 121 5.94 -4.02 -25.99
CA GLY A 121 7.13 -3.75 -26.80
C GLY A 121 8.42 -4.02 -26.05
N LEU A 122 9.51 -4.07 -26.81
CA LEU A 122 10.88 -4.28 -26.36
C LEU A 122 11.77 -3.10 -26.68
N SER A 123 12.76 -2.86 -25.82
CA SER A 123 13.94 -2.07 -26.14
C SER A 123 15.18 -2.76 -25.60
N VAL A 124 16.31 -2.64 -26.29
CA VAL A 124 17.55 -3.37 -26.01
C VAL A 124 18.67 -2.41 -25.62
N GLU A 125 19.44 -2.75 -24.60
CA GLU A 125 20.59 -1.93 -24.18
C GLU A 125 21.68 -1.84 -25.27
N GLY A 126 21.94 -0.62 -25.72
CA GLY A 126 23.03 -0.27 -26.61
C GLY A 126 24.35 -0.06 -25.87
N ASP A 127 25.43 0.08 -26.63
CA ASP A 127 26.78 0.30 -26.07
C ASP A 127 26.94 1.72 -25.47
N ASP A 128 26.03 2.63 -25.81
CA ASP A 128 25.87 3.96 -25.20
C ASP A 128 25.13 3.94 -23.85
N GLY A 129 24.65 2.76 -23.41
CA GLY A 129 23.90 2.58 -22.17
C GLY A 129 22.43 3.02 -22.25
N LEU A 130 21.94 3.38 -23.43
CA LEU A 130 20.53 3.66 -23.68
C LEU A 130 19.78 2.40 -24.12
N MET A 131 18.46 2.41 -24.00
CA MET A 131 17.56 1.33 -24.41
C MET A 131 16.99 1.68 -25.79
N HIS A 132 17.44 0.98 -26.83
CA HIS A 132 17.05 1.24 -28.22
C HIS A 132 15.81 0.43 -28.60
N TYR A 133 14.83 1.12 -29.17
CA TYR A 133 13.57 0.55 -29.64
C TYR A 133 13.81 -0.64 -30.59
N TYR A 134 13.06 -1.72 -30.38
CA TYR A 134 13.07 -2.86 -31.30
C TYR A 134 12.07 -2.64 -32.44
N GLU A 135 12.57 -2.57 -33.68
CA GLU A 135 11.75 -2.35 -34.89
C GLU A 135 10.65 -3.41 -35.11
N GLY A 136 10.78 -4.60 -34.51
CA GLY A 136 9.76 -5.65 -34.59
C GLY A 136 8.59 -5.48 -33.63
N ASN A 137 8.51 -4.37 -32.89
CA ASN A 137 7.41 -4.08 -31.97
C ASN A 137 6.09 -3.75 -32.70
N PRO A 138 4.92 -4.00 -32.04
CA PRO A 138 4.79 -4.65 -30.74
C PRO A 138 5.04 -6.17 -30.83
N VAL A 139 5.62 -6.75 -29.77
CA VAL A 139 5.85 -8.21 -29.68
C VAL A 139 4.64 -8.97 -29.14
N LEU A 140 3.67 -8.27 -28.54
CA LEU A 140 2.40 -8.85 -28.10
C LEU A 140 1.29 -7.81 -28.16
N ASP A 141 0.26 -8.06 -28.98
CA ASP A 141 -0.92 -7.21 -29.09
C ASP A 141 -2.17 -8.09 -29.14
N ILE A 142 -3.09 -7.87 -28.19
CA ILE A 142 -4.38 -8.56 -28.12
C ILE A 142 -5.55 -7.65 -28.52
N ASN A 143 -5.24 -6.46 -29.06
CA ASN A 143 -6.17 -5.43 -29.47
C ASN A 143 -7.14 -5.04 -28.33
N TYR A 144 -6.58 -4.65 -27.17
CA TYR A 144 -7.33 -4.30 -25.96
C TYR A 144 -6.81 -3.01 -25.31
N GLU A 145 -7.70 -2.21 -24.73
CA GLU A 145 -7.35 -0.91 -24.12
C GLU A 145 -6.76 -1.05 -22.71
N ASP A 146 -7.05 -2.15 -22.01
CA ASP A 146 -6.67 -2.39 -20.61
C ASP A 146 -5.80 -3.64 -20.50
N PHE A 147 -4.58 -3.56 -21.03
CA PHE A 147 -3.62 -4.66 -21.09
C PHE A 147 -2.19 -4.16 -20.88
N ARG A 148 -1.72 -4.17 -19.62
CA ARG A 148 -0.51 -3.43 -19.26
C ARG A 148 0.30 -3.95 -18.10
N ASP A 149 1.48 -3.36 -17.98
CA ASP A 149 2.44 -3.42 -16.89
C ASP A 149 3.23 -4.76 -16.79
N PRO A 150 3.79 -5.28 -17.89
CA PRO A 150 4.41 -6.60 -17.92
C PRO A 150 5.61 -6.75 -16.97
N THR A 151 5.56 -7.72 -16.08
CA THR A 151 6.73 -8.31 -15.44
C THR A 151 7.19 -9.51 -16.25
N VAL A 152 8.46 -9.53 -16.65
CA VAL A 152 9.07 -10.70 -17.29
C VAL A 152 10.18 -11.28 -16.43
N PHE A 153 10.23 -12.61 -16.33
CA PHE A 153 11.30 -13.34 -15.66
C PHE A 153 11.63 -14.65 -16.38
N TRP A 154 12.82 -15.17 -16.14
CA TRP A 154 13.23 -16.48 -16.64
C TRP A 154 12.78 -17.57 -15.67
N TYR A 155 12.01 -18.54 -16.17
CA TYR A 155 11.57 -19.71 -15.39
C TYR A 155 12.53 -20.87 -15.63
N GLU A 156 13.48 -21.02 -14.72
CA GLU A 156 14.58 -22.00 -14.82
C GLU A 156 14.14 -23.46 -15.01
N PRO A 157 13.08 -23.98 -14.34
CA PRO A 157 12.68 -25.38 -14.48
C PRO A 157 12.32 -25.81 -15.90
N GLU A 158 11.77 -24.90 -16.71
CA GLU A 158 11.38 -25.17 -18.11
C GLU A 158 12.20 -24.37 -19.13
N GLN A 159 13.22 -23.61 -18.69
CA GLN A 159 14.10 -22.83 -19.55
C GLN A 159 13.33 -21.93 -20.53
N LYS A 160 12.40 -21.12 -20.01
CA LYS A 160 11.55 -20.21 -20.80
C LYS A 160 11.34 -18.87 -20.11
N TRP A 161 11.05 -17.83 -20.87
CA TRP A 161 10.57 -16.56 -20.34
C TRP A 161 9.10 -16.67 -19.98
N VAL A 162 8.71 -16.03 -18.88
CA VAL A 162 7.31 -15.88 -18.46
C VAL A 162 7.00 -14.40 -18.31
N MET A 163 5.91 -13.97 -18.94
CA MET A 163 5.33 -12.64 -18.76
C MET A 163 4.11 -12.75 -17.84
N VAL A 164 4.04 -11.86 -16.86
CA VAL A 164 2.92 -11.65 -15.96
C VAL A 164 2.41 -10.24 -16.22
N ILE A 165 1.15 -10.11 -16.63
CA ILE A 165 0.59 -8.84 -17.13
C ILE A 165 -0.85 -8.65 -16.69
N ALA A 166 -1.26 -7.42 -16.40
CA ALA A 166 -2.60 -7.14 -15.91
C ALA A 166 -3.61 -6.96 -17.04
N LEU A 167 -4.85 -7.40 -16.76
CA LEU A 167 -6.08 -6.95 -17.40
C LEU A 167 -6.85 -6.11 -16.37
N PRO A 168 -6.57 -4.80 -16.27
CA PRO A 168 -6.88 -4.03 -15.07
C PRO A 168 -8.36 -3.95 -14.72
N ILE A 169 -9.22 -3.70 -15.70
CA ILE A 169 -10.68 -3.63 -15.48
C ILE A 169 -11.31 -5.01 -15.23
N GLU A 170 -10.65 -6.08 -15.66
CA GLU A 170 -11.11 -7.46 -15.40
C GLU A 170 -10.66 -7.97 -14.03
N ARG A 171 -9.74 -7.27 -13.35
CA ARG A 171 -9.11 -7.69 -12.07
C ARG A 171 -8.49 -9.08 -12.23
N LYS A 172 -7.75 -9.24 -13.33
CA LYS A 172 -7.04 -10.46 -13.70
C LYS A 172 -5.59 -10.18 -14.03
N ILE A 173 -4.76 -11.15 -13.72
CA ILE A 173 -3.38 -11.28 -14.15
C ILE A 173 -3.30 -12.42 -15.15
N ARG A 174 -2.70 -12.16 -16.31
CA ARG A 174 -2.52 -13.12 -17.39
C ARG A 174 -1.06 -13.52 -17.51
N PHE A 175 -0.85 -14.79 -17.81
CA PHE A 175 0.48 -15.39 -17.99
C PHE A 175 0.72 -15.75 -19.45
N TYR A 176 1.90 -15.42 -19.97
CA TYR A 176 2.39 -15.87 -21.27
C TYR A 176 3.78 -16.49 -21.14
N SER A 177 4.15 -17.40 -22.04
CA SER A 177 5.52 -17.91 -22.17
C SER A 177 6.16 -17.50 -23.49
N SER A 178 7.48 -17.39 -23.49
CA SER A 178 8.26 -17.15 -24.70
C SER A 178 9.61 -17.86 -24.64
N ALA A 179 10.09 -18.36 -25.78
CA ALA A 179 11.46 -18.85 -25.91
C ALA A 179 12.46 -17.73 -26.22
N ASP A 180 12.00 -16.60 -26.78
CA ASP A 180 12.86 -15.59 -27.43
C ASP A 180 12.51 -14.12 -27.11
N LEU A 181 11.59 -13.89 -26.16
CA LEU A 181 10.99 -12.60 -25.78
C LEU A 181 10.14 -11.93 -26.87
N LYS A 182 10.07 -12.48 -28.08
CA LYS A 182 9.41 -11.87 -29.25
C LYS A 182 8.09 -12.55 -29.59
N GLN A 183 8.02 -13.87 -29.42
CA GLN A 183 6.80 -14.65 -29.64
C GLN A 183 6.26 -15.12 -28.30
N TRP A 184 5.01 -14.78 -28.02
CA TRP A 184 4.37 -15.03 -26.72
C TRP A 184 3.15 -15.93 -26.88
N ASP A 185 3.16 -17.07 -26.20
CA ASP A 185 2.05 -18.01 -26.13
C ASP A 185 1.28 -17.81 -24.82
N TRP A 186 -0.04 -17.68 -24.90
CA TRP A 186 -0.89 -17.59 -23.71
C TRP A 186 -0.85 -18.87 -22.88
N MET A 187 -0.80 -18.75 -21.56
CA MET A 187 -0.74 -19.89 -20.64
C MET A 187 -1.97 -20.04 -19.74
N SER A 188 -2.28 -19.01 -18.95
CA SER A 188 -3.37 -19.02 -17.97
C SER A 188 -3.75 -17.60 -17.53
N ASP A 189 -4.87 -17.50 -16.80
CA ASP A 189 -5.32 -16.30 -16.10
C ASP A 189 -5.49 -16.60 -14.60
N PHE A 190 -5.25 -15.61 -13.74
CA PHE A 190 -5.49 -15.61 -12.30
C PHE A 190 -6.26 -14.33 -11.94
N GLY A 191 -7.25 -14.37 -11.05
CA GLY A 191 -7.85 -13.13 -10.56
C GLY A 191 -9.24 -13.27 -9.93
N GLN A 192 -9.89 -12.13 -9.73
CA GLN A 192 -11.18 -12.01 -9.05
C GLN A 192 -11.18 -12.55 -7.61
N LEU A 193 -10.09 -12.29 -6.88
CA LEU A 193 -9.89 -12.73 -5.49
C LEU A 193 -9.28 -11.58 -4.67
N GLY A 194 -9.59 -11.54 -3.37
CA GLY A 194 -9.19 -10.42 -2.51
C GLY A 194 -9.91 -9.13 -2.92
N SER A 195 -9.20 -8.01 -2.97
CA SER A 195 -9.77 -6.71 -3.31
C SER A 195 -10.04 -6.60 -4.81
N CYS A 196 -11.28 -6.29 -5.18
CA CYS A 196 -11.72 -6.19 -6.57
C CYS A 196 -12.56 -4.93 -6.85
N GLU A 197 -12.74 -4.03 -5.87
CA GLU A 197 -13.44 -2.77 -6.07
C GLU A 197 -12.79 -1.92 -7.14
N ASN A 198 -11.46 -1.91 -7.17
CA ASN A 198 -10.67 -1.10 -8.09
C ASN A 198 -9.86 -1.95 -9.07
N ILE A 199 -9.30 -1.29 -10.08
CA ILE A 199 -8.50 -1.92 -11.13
C ILE A 199 -7.21 -2.52 -10.58
N TRP A 200 -6.73 -3.57 -11.24
CA TRP A 200 -5.45 -4.21 -10.91
C TRP A 200 -4.35 -3.75 -11.86
N GLU A 201 -3.23 -3.30 -11.33
CA GLU A 201 -2.11 -2.79 -12.13
C GLU A 201 -0.78 -3.35 -11.59
N CYS A 202 0.29 -3.18 -12.35
CA CYS A 202 1.65 -3.47 -11.92
C CYS A 202 1.86 -4.84 -11.23
N PRO A 203 1.52 -5.96 -11.87
CA PRO A 203 1.70 -7.27 -11.26
C PRO A 203 3.17 -7.65 -11.21
N ASP A 204 3.61 -8.22 -10.10
CA ASP A 204 4.95 -8.78 -9.94
C ASP A 204 4.86 -10.17 -9.30
N ILE A 205 5.85 -11.01 -9.55
CA ILE A 205 5.90 -12.38 -9.05
C ILE A 205 7.33 -12.76 -8.65
N TYR A 206 7.48 -13.40 -7.49
CA TYR A 206 8.78 -13.79 -6.96
C TYR A 206 8.64 -14.86 -5.86
N GLU A 207 9.73 -15.53 -5.54
CA GLU A 207 9.81 -16.49 -4.44
C GLU A 207 10.36 -15.82 -3.18
N LEU A 208 9.67 -15.96 -2.05
CA LEU A 208 10.11 -15.43 -0.76
C LEU A 208 10.43 -16.55 0.23
N PRO A 209 11.49 -16.41 1.06
CA PRO A 209 11.75 -17.35 2.14
C PRO A 209 10.68 -17.25 3.24
N LEU A 210 10.32 -18.39 3.81
CA LEU A 210 9.38 -18.50 4.92
C LEU A 210 10.13 -18.72 6.24
N ASP A 211 9.77 -17.95 7.27
CA ASP A 211 10.28 -18.10 8.64
C ASP A 211 11.81 -18.00 8.75
N GLY A 212 12.45 -17.29 7.81
CA GLY A 212 13.91 -17.12 7.74
C GLY A 212 14.66 -18.32 7.19
N ASP A 213 13.97 -19.35 6.71
CA ASP A 213 14.57 -20.50 6.03
C ASP A 213 14.65 -20.23 4.52
N SER A 214 15.87 -20.08 4.01
CA SER A 214 16.12 -19.83 2.58
C SER A 214 15.83 -21.04 1.69
N SER A 215 15.73 -22.24 2.25
CA SER A 215 15.38 -23.47 1.53
C SER A 215 13.86 -23.68 1.44
N ASN A 216 13.10 -23.08 2.34
CA ASN A 216 11.64 -23.12 2.33
C ASN A 216 11.08 -21.82 1.72
N ARG A 217 10.78 -21.85 0.42
CA ARG A 217 10.30 -20.69 -0.32
C ARG A 217 8.88 -20.91 -0.82
N LYS A 218 8.13 -19.81 -0.90
CA LYS A 218 6.79 -19.77 -1.51
C LYS A 218 6.76 -18.74 -2.62
N TRP A 219 5.98 -19.02 -3.66
CA TRP A 219 5.70 -18.04 -4.68
C TRP A 219 4.73 -17.01 -4.14
N VAL A 220 4.99 -15.74 -4.45
CA VAL A 220 4.12 -14.62 -4.13
C VAL A 220 3.80 -13.90 -5.43
N LEU A 221 2.51 -13.81 -5.74
CA LEU A 221 1.97 -12.95 -6.78
C LEU A 221 1.45 -11.69 -6.12
N MET A 222 1.90 -10.52 -6.58
CA MET A 222 1.47 -9.22 -6.08
C MET A 222 0.84 -8.44 -7.22
N THR A 223 -0.20 -7.67 -6.91
CA THR A 223 -0.79 -6.68 -7.82
C THR A 223 -1.05 -5.39 -7.08
N SER A 224 -0.81 -4.26 -7.75
CA SER A 224 -1.31 -2.98 -7.29
C SER A 224 -2.82 -2.92 -7.49
N VAL A 225 -3.52 -2.23 -6.60
CA VAL A 225 -4.96 -1.99 -6.61
C VAL A 225 -5.17 -0.49 -6.62
N GLY A 226 -5.60 0.03 -7.77
CA GLY A 226 -5.79 1.46 -7.95
C GLY A 226 -6.73 2.06 -6.89
N PRO A 227 -6.62 3.34 -6.54
CA PRO A 227 -5.64 4.32 -7.01
C PRO A 227 -4.27 4.25 -6.31
N ASN A 228 -4.11 3.46 -5.24
CA ASN A 228 -3.00 3.69 -4.29
C ASN A 228 -2.66 2.54 -3.33
N LYS A 229 -3.11 1.32 -3.60
CA LYS A 229 -2.87 0.15 -2.74
C LYS A 229 -2.15 -0.96 -3.49
N GLY A 230 -1.78 -2.02 -2.77
CA GLY A 230 -1.33 -3.28 -3.34
C GLY A 230 -1.75 -4.45 -2.47
N GLN A 231 -2.07 -5.57 -3.12
CA GLN A 231 -2.39 -6.82 -2.46
C GLN A 231 -1.49 -7.94 -2.98
N TYR A 232 -1.38 -9.01 -2.22
CA TYR A 232 -0.57 -10.17 -2.58
C TYR A 232 -1.28 -11.50 -2.32
N PHE A 233 -0.77 -12.53 -2.95
CA PHE A 233 -1.27 -13.89 -2.92
C PHE A 233 -0.09 -14.83 -2.70
N ILE A 234 -0.24 -15.82 -1.83
CA ILE A 234 0.81 -16.81 -1.52
C ILE A 234 0.41 -18.14 -2.15
N GLY A 235 1.37 -18.79 -2.81
CA GLY A 235 1.09 -20.04 -3.51
C GLY A 235 2.30 -20.65 -4.21
N THR A 236 2.01 -21.29 -5.34
CA THR A 236 2.97 -21.98 -6.20
C THR A 236 2.77 -21.56 -7.66
N PHE A 237 3.88 -21.33 -8.38
CA PHE A 237 3.85 -21.19 -9.84
C PHE A 237 4.47 -22.43 -10.50
N ASN A 238 3.65 -23.16 -11.26
CA ASN A 238 4.02 -24.45 -11.83
C ASN A 238 4.61 -24.37 -13.26
N GLY A 239 4.99 -23.16 -13.71
CA GLY A 239 5.43 -22.91 -15.09
C GLY A 239 4.31 -22.54 -16.05
N LYS A 240 3.04 -22.69 -15.65
CA LYS A 240 1.87 -22.32 -16.46
C LYS A 240 0.86 -21.43 -15.72
N SER A 241 0.54 -21.76 -14.48
CA SER A 241 -0.45 -21.09 -13.64
C SER A 241 0.07 -20.82 -12.23
N PHE A 242 -0.47 -19.77 -11.61
CA PHE A 242 -0.30 -19.49 -10.19
C PHE A 242 -1.47 -20.10 -9.41
N GLU A 243 -1.16 -20.98 -8.46
CA GLU A 243 -2.13 -21.69 -7.62
C GLU A 243 -1.94 -21.25 -6.17
N LEU A 244 -3.03 -20.86 -5.50
CA LEU A 244 -2.98 -20.45 -4.10
C LEU A 244 -2.59 -21.63 -3.21
N ASP A 245 -1.78 -21.35 -2.18
CA ASP A 245 -1.67 -22.25 -1.04
C ASP A 245 -3.03 -22.37 -0.34
N GLU A 246 -3.34 -23.56 0.20
CA GLU A 246 -4.64 -23.84 0.81
C GLU A 246 -4.98 -22.83 1.92
N ASP A 247 -4.05 -22.57 2.85
CA ASP A 247 -4.27 -21.60 3.92
C ASP A 247 -4.54 -20.18 3.40
N CYS A 248 -3.90 -19.79 2.28
CA CYS A 248 -4.15 -18.48 1.66
C CYS A 248 -5.52 -18.46 0.99
N ARG A 249 -5.95 -19.57 0.39
CA ARG A 249 -7.26 -19.72 -0.23
C ARG A 249 -8.38 -19.68 0.81
N GLU A 250 -8.28 -20.47 1.88
CA GLU A 250 -9.26 -20.50 2.97
C GLU A 250 -9.33 -19.15 3.70
N PHE A 251 -8.20 -18.44 3.88
CA PHE A 251 -8.23 -17.08 4.42
C PHE A 251 -9.04 -16.15 3.52
N LEU A 252 -8.69 -16.05 2.23
CA LEU A 252 -9.32 -15.09 1.31
C LEU A 252 -10.78 -15.39 0.99
N LEU A 253 -11.18 -16.67 0.99
CA LEU A 253 -12.52 -17.08 0.62
C LEU A 253 -13.43 -17.29 1.82
N GLU A 254 -12.91 -17.70 2.97
CA GLU A 254 -13.73 -18.13 4.12
C GLU A 254 -13.42 -17.34 5.40
N GLY A 255 -12.41 -16.47 5.39
CA GLY A 255 -11.96 -15.75 6.58
C GLY A 255 -11.23 -16.62 7.59
N LYS A 256 -10.80 -17.84 7.21
CA LYS A 256 -10.13 -18.76 8.13
C LYS A 256 -8.83 -18.17 8.65
N GLY A 257 -8.64 -18.21 9.96
CA GLY A 257 -7.48 -17.61 10.65
C GLY A 257 -7.72 -16.19 11.15
N LEU A 258 -8.87 -15.56 10.83
CA LEU A 258 -9.31 -14.35 11.52
C LEU A 258 -9.52 -14.64 13.00
N LYS A 259 -9.03 -13.74 13.86
CA LYS A 259 -9.12 -13.90 15.30
C LYS A 259 -10.46 -13.39 15.83
N GLY A 260 -11.19 -14.28 16.50
CA GLY A 260 -12.47 -13.99 17.13
C GLY A 260 -13.46 -15.12 16.92
N ASP A 261 -14.66 -14.95 17.46
CA ASP A 261 -15.77 -15.88 17.29
C ASP A 261 -16.75 -15.32 16.26
N VAL A 262 -17.09 -16.13 15.24
CA VAL A 262 -18.10 -15.77 14.24
C VAL A 262 -19.48 -15.88 14.87
N PHE A 263 -20.18 -14.75 14.93
CA PHE A 263 -21.57 -14.66 15.41
C PHE A 263 -22.57 -14.92 14.28
N ALA A 264 -22.28 -14.42 13.07
CA ALA A 264 -23.09 -14.70 11.88
C ALA A 264 -22.25 -14.54 10.59
N ASP A 265 -22.13 -15.61 9.81
CA ASP A 265 -21.54 -15.67 8.46
C ASP A 265 -22.61 -15.71 7.35
N PHE A 266 -23.88 -15.94 7.71
CA PHE A 266 -24.99 -16.08 6.77
C PHE A 266 -24.79 -17.16 5.68
N ASP A 267 -24.00 -18.20 5.97
CA ASP A 267 -23.71 -19.30 5.04
C ASP A 267 -24.76 -20.40 5.03
N ALA A 268 -25.59 -20.48 6.07
CA ALA A 268 -26.72 -21.40 6.13
C ALA A 268 -27.85 -21.00 5.16
N ASN A 269 -28.71 -21.95 4.79
CA ASN A 269 -29.81 -21.74 3.84
C ASN A 269 -30.89 -20.75 4.32
N ASP A 270 -30.91 -20.42 5.61
CA ASP A 270 -31.82 -19.46 6.23
C ASP A 270 -31.06 -18.59 7.25
N TYR A 271 -31.76 -17.63 7.86
CA TYR A 271 -31.18 -16.72 8.86
C TYR A 271 -31.14 -17.32 10.28
N GLY A 272 -31.45 -18.61 10.47
CA GLY A 272 -31.52 -19.26 11.78
C GLY A 272 -32.45 -18.52 12.74
N ASP A 273 -31.92 -18.13 13.90
CA ASP A 273 -32.70 -17.48 14.97
C ASP A 273 -32.96 -15.98 14.77
N TRP A 274 -32.36 -15.35 13.76
CA TRP A 274 -32.59 -13.94 13.44
C TRP A 274 -34.06 -13.71 13.06
N LYS A 275 -34.61 -12.58 13.52
CA LYS A 275 -35.99 -12.18 13.24
C LYS A 275 -36.00 -11.16 12.12
N TYR A 276 -36.69 -11.46 11.04
CA TYR A 276 -36.86 -10.55 9.92
C TYR A 276 -38.24 -9.87 9.96
N LYS A 277 -38.31 -8.63 9.46
CA LYS A 277 -39.55 -7.87 9.23
C LYS A 277 -39.46 -7.19 7.88
N GLY A 278 -40.58 -7.10 7.17
CA GLY A 278 -40.63 -6.48 5.85
C GLY A 278 -40.12 -7.41 4.76
N GLU A 279 -39.78 -6.83 3.60
CA GLU A 279 -39.50 -7.57 2.36
C GLU A 279 -38.04 -7.44 1.91
N ALA A 280 -37.28 -6.48 2.46
CA ALA A 280 -35.92 -6.13 1.99
C ALA A 280 -34.95 -7.31 1.95
N PHE A 281 -34.92 -8.15 2.99
CA PHE A 281 -33.88 -9.18 3.16
C PHE A 281 -34.28 -10.57 2.67
N TRP A 282 -35.45 -10.71 2.04
CA TRP A 282 -36.05 -12.02 1.70
C TRP A 282 -36.17 -12.96 2.93
N MET A 283 -36.49 -14.23 2.69
CA MET A 283 -36.57 -15.27 3.73
C MET A 283 -35.24 -16.03 3.94
N SER A 284 -34.19 -15.71 3.17
CA SER A 284 -32.90 -16.41 3.21
C SER A 284 -31.74 -15.48 2.83
N PRO A 285 -30.51 -15.77 3.28
CA PRO A 285 -29.30 -15.10 2.82
C PRO A 285 -29.16 -15.08 1.30
N ARG A 286 -28.50 -14.03 0.79
CA ARG A 286 -28.18 -13.89 -0.63
C ARG A 286 -26.88 -14.63 -0.95
N ARG A 287 -26.89 -15.39 -2.05
CA ARG A 287 -25.74 -16.14 -2.60
C ARG A 287 -25.07 -15.45 -3.79
N ASN A 288 -25.79 -14.54 -4.43
CA ASN A 288 -25.36 -13.78 -5.60
C ASN A 288 -25.61 -12.30 -5.32
N ASN A 289 -24.78 -11.41 -5.88
CA ASN A 289 -25.00 -9.96 -6.04
C ASN A 289 -24.40 -8.96 -5.03
N THR A 290 -23.32 -9.27 -4.32
CA THR A 290 -22.30 -8.25 -3.95
C THR A 290 -20.95 -8.93 -3.86
N SER A 291 -19.90 -8.21 -4.24
CA SER A 291 -18.55 -8.75 -4.32
C SER A 291 -17.87 -8.72 -2.93
N ALA A 292 -16.92 -9.63 -2.72
CA ALA A 292 -16.06 -9.71 -1.53
C ALA A 292 -16.75 -10.13 -0.21
N HIS A 293 -17.82 -10.92 -0.26
CA HIS A 293 -18.27 -11.68 0.91
C HIS A 293 -17.32 -12.85 1.19
N LEU A 294 -17.33 -13.34 2.42
CA LEU A 294 -16.66 -14.57 2.80
C LEU A 294 -17.68 -15.72 2.79
N GLY A 295 -17.20 -16.94 2.55
CA GLY A 295 -18.04 -18.11 2.40
C GLY A 295 -18.94 -18.05 1.17
N SER A 296 -20.20 -18.40 1.38
CA SER A 296 -21.21 -18.67 0.36
C SER A 296 -22.36 -17.67 0.33
N GLY A 297 -22.57 -16.85 1.37
CA GLY A 297 -23.55 -15.77 1.26
C GLY A 297 -23.49 -14.72 2.37
N MET A 298 -24.54 -13.90 2.39
CA MET A 298 -24.57 -12.66 3.18
C MET A 298 -26.02 -12.24 3.45
N ALA A 299 -26.23 -11.43 4.50
CA ALA A 299 -27.47 -10.70 4.68
C ALA A 299 -27.48 -9.48 3.74
N SER A 300 -28.43 -9.38 2.82
CA SER A 300 -28.46 -8.27 1.86
C SER A 300 -29.87 -7.86 1.50
N SER A 301 -30.09 -6.56 1.33
CA SER A 301 -31.29 -5.98 0.71
C SER A 301 -31.13 -5.70 -0.79
N TYR A 302 -29.96 -5.98 -1.36
CA TYR A 302 -29.67 -5.71 -2.77
C TYR A 302 -30.53 -6.57 -3.72
N GLY A 303 -31.10 -5.93 -4.74
CA GLY A 303 -31.89 -6.59 -5.79
C GLY A 303 -33.39 -6.68 -5.53
N GLY A 304 -33.91 -6.04 -4.48
CA GLY A 304 -35.35 -5.89 -4.22
C GLY A 304 -36.00 -4.69 -4.89
N GLY A 305 -35.19 -3.81 -5.50
CA GLY A 305 -35.58 -2.46 -5.85
C GLY A 305 -35.59 -1.55 -4.63
N ASP A 306 -35.24 -0.27 -4.81
CA ASP A 306 -35.00 0.72 -3.74
C ASP A 306 -36.22 1.03 -2.83
N ARG A 307 -37.32 0.30 -2.99
CA ARG A 307 -38.57 0.46 -2.23
C ARG A 307 -38.85 -0.69 -1.26
N MET A 308 -38.14 -1.81 -1.36
CA MET A 308 -38.30 -2.91 -0.42
C MET A 308 -37.65 -2.54 0.90
N LYS A 309 -38.46 -2.41 1.95
CA LYS A 309 -38.03 -2.04 3.30
C LYS A 309 -38.07 -3.23 4.23
N GLY A 310 -37.18 -3.28 5.20
CA GLY A 310 -37.13 -4.36 6.16
C GLY A 310 -35.99 -4.26 7.16
N THR A 311 -35.98 -5.23 8.06
CA THR A 311 -35.03 -5.29 9.16
C THR A 311 -34.72 -6.75 9.48
N LEU A 312 -33.45 -7.05 9.76
CA LEU A 312 -33.01 -8.26 10.45
C LEU A 312 -32.57 -7.91 11.87
N LEU A 313 -33.06 -8.65 12.86
CA LEU A 313 -32.71 -8.49 14.26
C LEU A 313 -32.11 -9.78 14.81
N SER A 314 -30.90 -9.68 15.36
CA SER A 314 -30.19 -10.84 15.92
C SER A 314 -30.88 -11.40 17.18
N PRO A 315 -30.56 -12.65 17.56
CA PRO A 315 -30.72 -13.10 18.94
C PRO A 315 -30.03 -12.15 19.92
N GLU A 316 -30.51 -12.14 21.17
CA GLU A 316 -29.85 -11.39 22.24
C GLU A 316 -28.53 -12.08 22.60
N PHE A 317 -27.48 -11.29 22.83
CA PHE A 317 -26.20 -11.76 23.33
C PHE A 317 -25.69 -10.83 24.44
N VAL A 318 -24.67 -11.30 25.17
CA VAL A 318 -23.95 -10.49 26.14
C VAL A 318 -22.61 -10.08 25.54
N ILE A 319 -22.32 -8.79 25.52
CA ILE A 319 -21.03 -8.28 25.01
C ILE A 319 -19.93 -8.77 25.95
N SER A 320 -18.99 -9.55 25.43
CA SER A 320 -17.89 -10.14 26.21
C SER A 320 -16.50 -9.82 25.66
N SER A 321 -16.40 -9.41 24.39
CA SER A 321 -15.16 -8.97 23.74
C SER A 321 -15.13 -7.45 23.58
N THR A 322 -13.94 -6.87 23.35
CA THR A 322 -13.79 -5.41 23.22
C THR A 322 -14.18 -4.86 21.85
N ALA A 323 -14.31 -5.70 20.82
CA ALA A 323 -14.68 -5.32 19.47
C ALA A 323 -15.78 -6.22 18.86
N ILE A 324 -16.61 -5.60 18.03
CA ILE A 324 -17.52 -6.28 17.10
C ILE A 324 -17.12 -5.85 15.70
N ASN A 325 -16.71 -6.80 14.86
CA ASN A 325 -16.28 -6.58 13.48
C ASN A 325 -17.31 -7.17 12.52
N PHE A 326 -17.40 -6.62 11.32
CA PHE A 326 -18.28 -7.10 10.26
C PHE A 326 -17.82 -6.58 8.91
N LEU A 327 -18.17 -7.33 7.86
CA LEU A 327 -18.10 -6.85 6.50
C LEU A 327 -19.39 -6.10 6.17
N ILE A 328 -19.27 -4.92 5.56
CA ILE A 328 -20.42 -4.08 5.18
C ILE A 328 -20.24 -3.44 3.81
N ALA A 329 -21.33 -3.39 3.04
CA ALA A 329 -21.48 -2.68 1.78
C ALA A 329 -22.87 -2.04 1.72
N GLY A 330 -23.10 -1.12 0.80
CA GLY A 330 -24.38 -0.43 0.65
C GLY A 330 -24.31 1.09 0.80
N GLY A 331 -25.47 1.70 0.99
CA GLY A 331 -25.67 3.14 1.11
C GLY A 331 -25.00 3.76 2.33
N ASN A 332 -24.85 5.08 2.30
CA ASN A 332 -24.39 5.89 3.41
C ASN A 332 -25.53 6.69 4.06
N HIS A 333 -26.54 5.98 4.58
CA HIS A 333 -27.74 6.61 5.17
C HIS A 333 -27.94 6.12 6.61
N PRO A 334 -27.26 6.72 7.60
CA PRO A 334 -27.38 6.33 9.00
C PRO A 334 -28.83 6.29 9.47
N GLY A 335 -29.21 5.21 10.15
CA GLY A 335 -30.58 4.98 10.62
C GLY A 335 -31.57 4.51 9.55
N LYS A 336 -31.17 4.44 8.27
CA LYS A 336 -31.99 3.94 7.17
C LYS A 336 -31.39 2.70 6.53
N THR A 337 -30.21 2.81 5.89
CA THR A 337 -29.42 1.68 5.33
C THR A 337 -28.18 1.49 6.19
N CYS A 338 -28.31 0.68 7.24
CA CYS A 338 -27.28 0.59 8.27
C CYS A 338 -27.28 -0.74 9.02
N ILE A 339 -26.19 -0.98 9.73
CA ILE A 339 -26.12 -1.92 10.84
C ILE A 339 -26.03 -1.12 12.15
N ASP A 340 -26.83 -1.50 13.14
CA ASP A 340 -26.88 -0.89 14.45
C ASP A 340 -26.55 -1.90 15.55
N LEU A 341 -25.83 -1.45 16.58
CA LEU A 341 -25.74 -2.14 17.87
C LEU A 341 -26.76 -1.53 18.83
N LEU A 342 -27.64 -2.37 19.36
CA LEU A 342 -28.63 -1.99 20.35
C LEU A 342 -28.19 -2.55 21.71
N VAL A 343 -28.05 -1.69 22.72
CA VAL A 343 -27.83 -2.08 24.12
C VAL A 343 -29.05 -1.62 24.92
N ASN A 344 -29.70 -2.56 25.61
CA ASN A 344 -30.98 -2.31 26.30
C ASN A 344 -31.99 -1.58 25.38
N ASP A 345 -32.17 -2.09 24.16
CA ASP A 345 -33.05 -1.58 23.10
C ASP A 345 -32.75 -0.16 22.57
N SER A 346 -31.65 0.46 23.01
CA SER A 346 -31.18 1.76 22.52
C SER A 346 -30.02 1.60 21.55
N VAL A 347 -30.07 2.29 20.41
CA VAL A 347 -28.95 2.31 19.45
C VAL A 347 -27.75 3.02 20.08
N VAL A 348 -26.63 2.32 20.20
CA VAL A 348 -25.38 2.84 20.77
C VAL A 348 -24.24 2.94 19.76
N ARG A 349 -24.33 2.21 18.65
CA ARG A 349 -23.41 2.29 17.51
C ARG A 349 -24.19 2.11 16.22
N THR A 350 -23.74 2.76 15.15
CA THR A 350 -24.29 2.65 13.79
C THR A 350 -23.13 2.67 12.80
N ALA A 351 -23.21 1.84 11.76
CA ALA A 351 -22.32 1.87 10.59
C ALA A 351 -23.13 1.71 9.30
N THR A 352 -22.58 2.21 8.20
CA THR A 352 -23.20 2.21 6.87
C THR A 352 -22.22 1.64 5.84
N GLY A 353 -22.70 1.32 4.64
CA GLY A 353 -21.89 0.72 3.58
C GLY A 353 -21.00 1.72 2.81
N GLY A 354 -21.06 3.01 3.14
CA GLY A 354 -20.17 4.02 2.56
C GLY A 354 -20.34 4.26 1.06
N ASN A 355 -21.50 3.92 0.49
CA ASN A 355 -21.80 3.96 -0.96
C ASN A 355 -20.90 3.03 -1.80
N SER A 356 -20.63 1.81 -1.31
CA SER A 356 -19.86 0.80 -2.03
C SER A 356 -20.68 -0.46 -2.30
N SER A 357 -20.42 -1.11 -3.44
CA SER A 357 -20.95 -2.44 -3.76
C SER A 357 -20.05 -3.60 -3.30
N TYR A 358 -18.93 -3.27 -2.64
CA TYR A 358 -17.95 -4.24 -2.16
C TYR A 358 -17.96 -4.25 -0.63
N LEU A 359 -18.01 -5.45 -0.08
CA LEU A 359 -17.97 -5.67 1.36
C LEU A 359 -16.59 -5.30 1.91
N LYS A 360 -16.58 -4.41 2.91
CA LYS A 360 -15.36 -3.89 3.53
C LYS A 360 -15.42 -4.04 5.03
N TRP A 361 -14.25 -4.21 5.66
CA TRP A 361 -14.16 -4.32 7.10
C TRP A 361 -14.53 -3.01 7.79
N ASN A 362 -15.53 -3.11 8.65
CA ASN A 362 -15.90 -2.09 9.63
C ASN A 362 -16.09 -2.76 10.99
N GLY A 363 -16.08 -1.97 12.06
CA GLY A 363 -16.26 -2.50 13.38
C GLY A 363 -16.43 -1.42 14.43
N TRP A 364 -16.85 -1.85 15.62
CA TRP A 364 -17.03 -0.97 16.76
C TRP A 364 -16.15 -1.39 17.93
N ASN A 365 -15.47 -0.41 18.53
CA ASN A 365 -15.01 -0.56 19.90
C ASN A 365 -16.23 -0.52 20.84
N VAL A 366 -16.46 -1.64 21.52
CA VAL A 366 -17.58 -1.88 22.45
C VAL A 366 -17.11 -2.14 23.88
N SER A 367 -15.84 -1.81 24.21
CA SER A 367 -15.27 -2.02 25.55
C SER A 367 -16.13 -1.42 26.67
N ASP A 368 -16.79 -0.29 26.40
CA ASP A 368 -17.63 0.42 27.37
C ASP A 368 -18.95 -0.29 27.69
N TYR A 369 -19.31 -1.32 26.90
CA TYR A 369 -20.56 -2.07 27.05
C TYR A 369 -20.35 -3.53 27.46
N ILE A 370 -19.14 -3.94 27.83
CA ILE A 370 -18.87 -5.31 28.31
C ILE A 370 -19.82 -5.67 29.47
N GLY A 371 -20.40 -6.86 29.39
CA GLY A 371 -21.41 -7.38 30.32
C GLY A 371 -22.84 -6.93 30.02
N SER A 372 -23.06 -6.01 29.09
CA SER A 372 -24.40 -5.56 28.71
C SER A 372 -25.09 -6.53 27.75
N LYS A 373 -26.41 -6.63 27.86
CA LYS A 373 -27.26 -7.32 26.89
C LYS A 373 -27.40 -6.47 25.63
N ALA A 374 -27.25 -7.10 24.48
CA ALA A 374 -27.26 -6.42 23.20
C ALA A 374 -27.94 -7.23 22.09
N ARG A 375 -28.30 -6.53 21.01
CA ARG A 375 -28.74 -7.08 19.73
C ARG A 375 -28.10 -6.30 18.60
N ILE A 376 -27.92 -6.96 17.46
CA ILE A 376 -27.54 -6.33 16.20
C ILE A 376 -28.78 -6.20 15.32
N ARG A 377 -28.96 -5.04 14.70
CA ARG A 377 -30.02 -4.78 13.75
C ARG A 377 -29.42 -4.38 12.40
N ILE A 378 -29.77 -5.11 11.35
CA ILE A 378 -29.46 -4.72 9.97
C ILE A 378 -30.75 -4.13 9.39
N ASN A 379 -30.71 -2.89 8.94
CA ASN A 379 -31.90 -2.14 8.56
C ASN A 379 -31.76 -1.59 7.14
N ASP A 380 -32.85 -1.73 6.39
CA ASP A 380 -33.09 -0.99 5.16
C ASP A 380 -34.49 -0.35 5.22
N ASP A 381 -34.52 0.95 5.50
CA ASP A 381 -35.73 1.79 5.47
C ASP A 381 -35.55 2.97 4.50
N TYR A 382 -34.60 2.86 3.57
CA TYR A 382 -34.34 3.92 2.61
C TYR A 382 -35.38 3.92 1.48
N ASP A 383 -35.74 5.11 1.01
CA ASP A 383 -36.75 5.32 -0.04
C ASP A 383 -36.39 6.48 -0.99
N GLY A 384 -35.14 6.94 -0.94
CA GLY A 384 -34.64 7.95 -1.87
C GLY A 384 -34.09 7.35 -3.16
N GLU A 385 -33.57 8.22 -4.03
CA GLU A 385 -33.17 7.87 -5.40
C GLU A 385 -31.66 7.66 -5.58
N ASP A 386 -30.86 7.76 -4.51
CA ASP A 386 -29.42 7.47 -4.53
C ASP A 386 -29.12 6.02 -4.12
N PHE A 387 -27.85 5.68 -3.87
CA PHE A 387 -27.37 4.31 -3.66
C PHE A 387 -27.99 3.63 -2.41
N GLY A 388 -29.14 2.97 -2.59
CA GLY A 388 -29.99 2.46 -1.51
C GLY A 388 -30.03 0.94 -1.38
N PHE A 389 -29.09 0.37 -0.64
CA PHE A 389 -29.20 -0.98 -0.07
C PHE A 389 -28.25 -1.14 1.12
N ILE A 390 -28.28 -2.29 1.80
CA ILE A 390 -27.27 -2.72 2.76
C ILE A 390 -26.95 -4.20 2.56
N SER A 391 -25.66 -4.54 2.56
CA SER A 391 -25.18 -5.93 2.67
C SER A 391 -24.26 -6.02 3.88
N VAL A 392 -24.43 -7.07 4.68
CA VAL A 392 -23.61 -7.37 5.85
C VAL A 392 -23.23 -8.84 5.83
N ASP A 393 -21.98 -9.11 6.17
CA ASP A 393 -21.44 -10.46 6.27
C ASP A 393 -20.44 -10.56 7.43
N HIS A 394 -20.16 -11.79 7.86
CA HIS A 394 -19.05 -12.17 8.74
C HIS A 394 -18.96 -11.30 10.01
N ILE A 395 -20.08 -11.23 10.75
CA ILE A 395 -20.15 -10.56 12.04
C ILE A 395 -19.36 -11.39 13.06
N MET A 396 -18.35 -10.79 13.67
CA MET A 396 -17.43 -11.44 14.60
C MET A 396 -17.27 -10.66 15.91
N PHE A 397 -17.10 -11.39 17.01
CA PHE A 397 -16.69 -10.83 18.30
C PHE A 397 -15.21 -11.11 18.52
N SER A 398 -14.44 -10.08 18.86
CA SER A 398 -12.98 -10.19 19.00
C SER A 398 -12.45 -9.14 19.97
N ASP A 399 -11.22 -9.30 20.43
CA ASP A 399 -10.47 -8.27 21.15
C ASP A 399 -9.55 -7.45 20.22
N GLU A 400 -9.75 -7.60 18.91
CA GLU A 400 -9.02 -6.89 17.85
C GLU A 400 -10.03 -6.22 16.92
N LEU A 401 -9.87 -4.92 16.70
CA LEU A 401 -10.79 -4.13 15.89
C LEU A 401 -10.32 -4.02 14.44
N MET A 402 -11.18 -4.44 13.51
CA MET A 402 -11.01 -4.33 12.06
C MET A 402 -11.89 -3.18 11.54
N THR A 403 -11.28 -2.02 11.29
CA THR A 403 -11.99 -0.81 10.84
C THR A 403 -11.19 0.01 9.82
N ASN A 404 -10.48 -0.69 8.92
CA ASN A 404 -9.70 -0.06 7.86
C ASN A 404 -10.56 0.38 6.66
N ASN A 405 -11.83 -0.02 6.60
CA ASN A 405 -12.74 0.25 5.47
C ASN A 405 -12.15 -0.22 4.14
N MET A 406 -11.54 -1.41 4.14
CA MET A 406 -11.01 -2.06 2.94
C MET A 406 -11.61 -3.46 2.80
N GLU A 407 -11.64 -3.95 1.56
CA GLU A 407 -12.03 -5.34 1.26
C GLU A 407 -11.12 -6.33 2.00
N HIS A 408 -11.64 -7.51 2.28
CA HIS A 408 -10.85 -8.59 2.86
C HIS A 408 -9.78 -9.06 1.85
N ALA A 409 -8.53 -8.73 2.12
CA ALA A 409 -7.39 -9.06 1.29
C ALA A 409 -6.09 -9.08 2.11
N LEU A 410 -5.04 -9.65 1.53
CA LEU A 410 -3.68 -9.53 2.06
C LEU A 410 -3.04 -8.26 1.49
N TRP A 411 -3.12 -7.17 2.25
CA TRP A 411 -2.58 -5.86 1.87
C TRP A 411 -1.07 -5.76 2.11
N VAL A 412 -0.36 -5.10 1.20
CA VAL A 412 1.08 -4.83 1.36
C VAL A 412 1.36 -3.58 2.21
N ASP A 413 0.43 -2.63 2.27
CA ASP A 413 0.60 -1.37 3.00
C ASP A 413 -0.76 -0.78 3.38
N GLU A 414 -0.94 -0.42 4.65
CA GLU A 414 -2.16 0.22 5.16
C GLU A 414 -2.18 1.74 4.90
N GLY A 415 -1.02 2.31 4.56
CA GLY A 415 -0.85 3.71 4.22
C GLY A 415 -1.44 4.09 2.87
N SER A 416 -1.56 5.39 2.61
CA SER A 416 -2.27 5.90 1.44
C SER A 416 -1.38 6.18 0.23
N ASP A 417 -0.07 6.00 0.36
CA ASP A 417 0.92 6.40 -0.64
C ASP A 417 1.98 5.31 -0.85
N PHE A 418 1.56 4.09 -1.20
CA PHE A 418 2.47 3.01 -1.62
C PHE A 418 1.82 2.22 -2.75
N TYR A 419 2.20 2.56 -3.99
CA TYR A 419 1.59 2.02 -5.19
C TYR A 419 2.64 1.48 -6.18
N ALA A 420 2.22 0.65 -7.14
CA ALA A 420 3.09 0.16 -8.22
C ALA A 420 4.41 -0.46 -7.71
N ALA A 421 4.37 -1.16 -6.58
CA ALA A 421 5.56 -1.74 -5.98
C ALA A 421 6.21 -2.76 -6.93
N ARG A 422 7.54 -2.82 -6.99
CA ARG A 422 8.29 -3.80 -7.78
C ARG A 422 9.48 -4.30 -7.00
N ALA A 423 9.74 -5.60 -7.07
CA ALA A 423 10.95 -6.20 -6.53
C ALA A 423 12.10 -6.13 -7.54
N PHE A 424 13.32 -5.95 -7.04
CA PHE A 424 14.53 -6.10 -7.84
C PHE A 424 14.70 -7.57 -8.24
N LYS A 425 14.80 -7.83 -9.55
CA LYS A 425 15.20 -9.15 -10.05
C LYS A 425 16.71 -9.29 -9.95
N ASP A 426 17.18 -10.29 -9.21
CA ASP A 426 18.60 -10.57 -9.04
C ASP A 426 19.16 -11.41 -10.20
N TYR A 427 19.90 -10.78 -11.09
CA TYR A 427 20.60 -11.44 -12.18
C TYR A 427 22.05 -11.80 -11.83
N ASP A 428 22.61 -11.31 -10.73
CA ASP A 428 23.93 -11.73 -10.27
C ASP A 428 23.84 -13.01 -9.42
N GLY A 429 22.68 -13.26 -8.78
CA GLY A 429 22.45 -14.37 -7.87
C GLY A 429 23.22 -14.22 -6.56
N THR A 430 23.47 -12.98 -6.13
CA THR A 430 24.30 -12.64 -4.97
C THR A 430 23.55 -11.85 -3.89
N LEU A 431 22.27 -11.55 -4.08
CA LEU A 431 21.44 -10.94 -3.05
C LEU A 431 20.88 -12.01 -2.10
N ASP A 432 21.10 -11.81 -0.80
CA ASP A 432 20.55 -12.67 0.25
C ASP A 432 19.07 -12.39 0.54
N GLU A 433 18.57 -11.22 0.13
CA GLU A 433 17.22 -10.73 0.45
C GLU A 433 16.55 -10.16 -0.80
N THR A 434 15.24 -10.39 -0.94
CA THR A 434 14.42 -9.73 -1.97
C THR A 434 14.16 -8.29 -1.56
N VAL A 435 14.70 -7.34 -2.32
CA VAL A 435 14.52 -5.90 -2.11
C VAL A 435 13.45 -5.37 -3.06
N TRP A 436 12.60 -4.46 -2.60
CA TRP A 436 11.59 -3.81 -3.42
C TRP A 436 11.39 -2.34 -3.06
N MET A 437 10.73 -1.60 -3.95
CA MET A 437 10.35 -0.20 -3.76
C MET A 437 8.97 0.04 -4.38
N GLY A 438 8.23 0.98 -3.83
CA GLY A 438 6.94 1.44 -4.37
C GLY A 438 6.95 2.93 -4.65
N TRP A 439 6.04 3.36 -5.52
CA TRP A 439 5.76 4.76 -5.76
C TRP A 439 5.06 5.39 -4.55
N MET A 440 5.69 6.41 -3.97
CA MET A 440 5.17 7.21 -2.86
C MET A 440 4.28 8.33 -3.38
N ASN A 441 3.05 7.98 -3.73
CA ASN A 441 1.99 8.91 -4.10
C ASN A 441 0.65 8.17 -4.21
N ASN A 442 -0.38 8.89 -4.65
CA ASN A 442 -1.73 8.38 -4.83
C ASN A 442 -2.42 9.07 -6.02
N TRP A 443 -3.06 8.29 -6.89
CA TRP A 443 -3.77 8.82 -8.06
C TRP A 443 -4.90 9.81 -7.72
N ASP A 444 -5.43 9.78 -6.49
CA ASP A 444 -6.47 10.72 -6.01
C ASP A 444 -6.04 12.19 -6.09
N TYR A 445 -4.77 12.52 -5.80
CA TYR A 445 -4.26 13.89 -5.77
C TYR A 445 -3.00 14.07 -6.61
N ALA A 446 -2.61 13.01 -7.30
CA ALA A 446 -1.42 12.97 -8.11
C ALA A 446 -1.34 14.08 -9.16
N ARG A 447 -2.45 14.34 -9.83
CA ARG A 447 -2.49 15.14 -11.06
C ARG A 447 -2.61 16.63 -10.76
N GLY A 448 -1.54 17.19 -10.21
CA GLY A 448 -1.37 18.65 -10.06
C GLY A 448 -1.96 19.24 -8.78
N GLU A 449 -2.44 18.42 -7.84
CA GLU A 449 -2.98 18.90 -6.56
C GLU A 449 -1.90 18.96 -5.45
N ILE A 450 -0.84 18.18 -5.60
CA ILE A 450 0.31 18.22 -4.68
C ILE A 450 1.12 19.51 -4.93
N PRO A 451 1.67 20.17 -3.88
CA PRO A 451 2.60 21.31 -3.98
C PRO A 451 3.90 20.94 -4.73
N ALA A 452 3.81 20.77 -6.04
CA ALA A 452 4.76 20.05 -6.87
C ALA A 452 5.83 20.97 -7.48
N SER A 453 6.33 21.94 -6.71
CA SER A 453 7.23 22.96 -7.28
C SER A 453 8.47 22.41 -7.99
N ARG A 454 8.86 21.12 -7.80
CA ARG A 454 9.94 20.44 -8.57
C ARG A 454 9.77 18.94 -8.85
N GLY A 455 8.54 18.45 -9.00
CA GLY A 455 8.29 17.07 -9.46
C GLY A 455 7.13 16.37 -8.75
N PHE A 456 6.48 15.47 -9.48
CA PHE A 456 5.38 14.63 -9.03
C PHE A 456 5.93 13.30 -8.49
N GLY A 457 5.76 13.02 -7.20
CA GLY A 457 6.12 11.74 -6.57
C GLY A 457 7.63 11.47 -6.35
N PHE A 458 7.90 10.40 -5.61
CA PHE A 458 9.20 9.78 -5.38
C PHE A 458 8.98 8.30 -5.06
N TRP A 459 10.03 7.52 -4.84
CA TRP A 459 9.90 6.12 -4.43
C TRP A 459 10.16 5.94 -2.94
N SER A 460 9.50 4.97 -2.31
CA SER A 460 9.65 4.60 -0.90
C SER A 460 11.12 4.36 -0.53
N ILE A 461 11.45 4.29 0.77
CA ILE A 461 12.72 3.66 1.13
C ILE A 461 12.77 2.22 0.56
N PRO A 462 13.96 1.69 0.23
CA PRO A 462 14.10 0.29 -0.12
C PRO A 462 13.74 -0.58 1.07
N ARG A 463 12.93 -1.62 0.83
CA ARG A 463 12.52 -2.58 1.85
C ARG A 463 12.89 -3.99 1.43
N THR A 464 13.26 -4.83 2.37
CA THR A 464 13.36 -6.28 2.17
C THR A 464 12.02 -6.93 2.46
N ILE A 465 11.65 -7.94 1.69
CA ILE A 465 10.43 -8.73 1.89
C ILE A 465 10.74 -10.20 2.12
N SER A 466 9.95 -10.79 3.03
CA SER A 466 10.00 -12.22 3.39
C SER A 466 8.61 -12.66 3.86
N LEU A 467 8.41 -13.95 4.06
CA LEU A 467 7.19 -14.49 4.65
C LEU A 467 7.46 -14.96 6.09
N LYS A 468 6.46 -14.82 6.96
CA LYS A 468 6.50 -15.33 8.33
C LYS A 468 5.15 -15.92 8.72
N THR A 469 5.19 -17.02 9.44
CA THR A 469 4.02 -17.70 10.01
C THR A 469 3.59 -16.99 11.30
N TYR A 470 2.30 -16.69 11.37
CA TYR A 470 1.63 -16.16 12.57
C TYR A 470 0.40 -17.02 12.89
N PRO A 471 -0.21 -16.86 14.09
CA PRO A 471 -1.46 -17.56 14.43
C PRO A 471 -2.61 -17.30 13.44
N ASP A 472 -2.62 -16.13 12.79
CA ASP A 472 -3.58 -15.74 11.75
C ASP A 472 -3.19 -16.22 10.33
N GLY A 473 -2.09 -16.97 10.20
CA GLY A 473 -1.59 -17.52 8.95
C GLY A 473 -0.27 -16.89 8.49
N VAL A 474 0.17 -17.29 7.30
CA VAL A 474 1.40 -16.75 6.70
C VAL A 474 1.16 -15.30 6.23
N ARG A 475 2.11 -14.41 6.52
CA ARG A 475 2.07 -12.99 6.12
C ARG A 475 3.41 -12.54 5.55
N MET A 476 3.33 -11.61 4.61
CA MET A 476 4.50 -10.82 4.20
C MET A 476 4.97 -9.94 5.35
N VAL A 477 6.28 -9.87 5.53
CA VAL A 477 6.96 -8.98 6.47
C VAL A 477 7.93 -8.10 5.69
N GLN A 478 7.87 -6.80 5.95
CA GLN A 478 8.71 -5.80 5.31
C GLN A 478 9.67 -5.15 6.30
N LYS A 479 10.95 -5.05 5.96
CA LYS A 479 11.93 -4.33 6.80
C LYS A 479 12.66 -3.26 5.99
N PRO A 480 12.95 -2.10 6.56
CA PRO A 480 13.86 -1.13 5.93
C PRO A 480 15.18 -1.81 5.58
N PHE A 481 15.68 -1.58 4.36
CA PHE A 481 16.93 -2.20 3.93
C PHE A 481 18.10 -1.79 4.83
N ASP A 482 18.87 -2.78 5.32
CA ASP A 482 19.81 -2.58 6.42
C ASP A 482 20.89 -1.53 6.12
N LYS A 483 21.30 -1.42 4.84
CA LYS A 483 22.34 -0.47 4.42
C LYS A 483 21.94 1.00 4.63
N LEU A 484 20.66 1.33 4.78
CA LEU A 484 20.20 2.68 5.14
C LEU A 484 20.76 3.16 6.48
N LYS A 485 21.15 2.24 7.38
CA LYS A 485 21.81 2.57 8.66
C LYS A 485 23.07 3.41 8.49
N LYS A 486 23.75 3.34 7.33
CA LYS A 486 24.92 4.17 7.00
C LYS A 486 24.61 5.66 6.93
N LEU A 487 23.34 6.03 6.71
CA LEU A 487 22.89 7.42 6.66
C LEU A 487 22.64 8.01 8.06
N ARG A 488 22.56 7.17 9.10
CA ARG A 488 22.29 7.60 10.48
C ARG A 488 23.41 8.49 11.03
N THR A 489 23.01 9.55 11.72
CA THR A 489 23.88 10.48 12.44
C THR A 489 23.23 10.93 13.74
N ASN A 490 24.01 11.58 14.61
CA ASN A 490 23.50 12.29 15.80
C ASN A 490 22.54 11.45 16.65
N LYS A 491 22.90 10.20 16.95
CA LYS A 491 22.06 9.28 17.73
C LYS A 491 21.63 9.93 19.05
N LYS A 492 20.32 9.92 19.31
CA LYS A 492 19.70 10.29 20.58
C LYS A 492 18.96 9.08 21.15
N GLU A 493 18.91 9.00 22.46
CA GLU A 493 18.16 7.97 23.18
C GLU A 493 17.31 8.63 24.25
N TYR A 494 16.14 8.03 24.50
CA TYR A 494 15.29 8.38 25.62
C TYR A 494 14.60 7.13 26.15
N SER A 495 14.47 7.06 27.47
CA SER A 495 13.67 6.04 28.12
C SER A 495 12.96 6.66 29.30
N GLY A 496 11.69 6.33 29.48
CA GLY A 496 10.87 6.96 30.51
C GLY A 496 9.46 6.40 30.57
N VAL A 497 8.71 6.91 31.53
CA VAL A 497 7.27 6.67 31.66
C VAL A 497 6.54 7.73 30.86
N VAL A 498 5.58 7.32 30.03
CA VAL A 498 4.72 8.25 29.29
C VAL A 498 3.68 8.79 30.26
N ARG A 499 3.69 10.12 30.46
CA ARG A 499 2.74 10.79 31.34
C ARG A 499 1.43 11.03 30.60
N LYS A 500 0.35 11.23 31.36
CA LYS A 500 -0.95 11.61 30.82
C LYS A 500 -0.84 12.92 30.03
N GLY A 501 -1.44 12.96 28.85
CA GLY A 501 -1.35 14.07 27.91
C GLY A 501 -0.12 13.99 27.01
N SER A 502 0.15 15.06 26.26
CA SER A 502 1.32 15.15 25.39
C SER A 502 2.55 15.65 26.15
N MET A 503 3.72 15.15 25.78
CA MET A 503 5.01 15.65 26.24
C MET A 503 6.05 15.59 25.14
N ALA A 504 6.82 16.67 24.99
CA ALA A 504 8.01 16.67 24.13
C ALA A 504 9.03 15.63 24.60
N ILE A 505 9.82 15.09 23.66
CA ILE A 505 10.92 14.17 23.97
C ILE A 505 12.16 15.00 24.35
N PRO A 506 12.59 15.03 25.63
CA PRO A 506 13.60 16.00 26.06
C PRO A 506 14.98 15.86 25.39
N SER A 507 15.35 14.64 24.96
CA SER A 507 16.65 14.39 24.32
C SER A 507 16.61 14.47 22.79
N PHE A 508 15.44 14.72 22.20
CA PHE A 508 15.25 14.73 20.75
C PHE A 508 14.29 15.83 20.30
N VAL A 509 14.86 16.90 19.74
CA VAL A 509 14.14 18.02 19.13
C VAL A 509 14.68 18.16 17.70
N PRO A 510 13.95 17.69 16.67
CA PRO A 510 14.41 17.79 15.29
C PRO A 510 14.48 19.23 14.79
N GLU A 511 15.55 19.59 14.11
CA GLU A 511 15.68 20.86 13.38
C GLU A 511 14.85 20.86 12.08
N GLN A 512 14.54 19.67 11.56
CA GLN A 512 13.73 19.45 10.36
C GLN A 512 13.12 18.04 10.41
N ASN A 513 12.07 17.81 9.62
CA ASN A 513 11.46 16.48 9.44
C ASN A 513 12.33 15.58 8.56
N VAL A 514 13.52 15.21 9.04
CA VAL A 514 14.48 14.31 8.37
C VAL A 514 15.17 13.44 9.42
N TYR A 515 14.52 12.37 9.84
CA TYR A 515 14.99 11.52 10.92
C TYR A 515 14.41 10.10 10.85
N GLU A 516 15.05 9.21 11.59
CA GLU A 516 14.61 7.84 11.82
C GLU A 516 14.41 7.62 13.32
N MET A 517 13.37 6.88 13.71
CA MET A 517 13.09 6.51 15.10
C MET A 517 12.82 5.00 15.23
N ASP A 518 13.40 4.37 16.24
CA ASP A 518 13.04 3.03 16.69
C ASP A 518 12.46 3.16 18.09
N VAL A 519 11.15 2.98 18.20
CA VAL A 519 10.35 3.26 19.40
C VAL A 519 9.71 1.97 19.87
N THR A 520 9.89 1.63 21.14
CA THR A 520 9.19 0.53 21.78
C THR A 520 8.39 1.06 22.97
N PHE A 521 7.08 0.84 22.93
CA PHE A 521 6.21 1.01 24.08
C PHE A 521 6.04 -0.34 24.78
N THR A 522 6.16 -0.36 26.10
CA THR A 522 5.83 -1.52 26.94
C THR A 522 4.70 -1.12 27.86
N LEU A 523 3.55 -1.80 27.73
CA LEU A 523 2.34 -1.49 28.49
C LEU A 523 2.19 -2.50 29.62
N THR A 524 1.81 -2.02 30.81
CA THR A 524 1.45 -2.87 31.95
C THR A 524 -0.05 -2.99 32.13
N GLU A 525 -0.81 -2.04 31.59
CA GLU A 525 -2.27 -1.98 31.62
C GLU A 525 -2.78 -1.39 30.29
N PRO A 526 -4.05 -1.63 29.92
CA PRO A 526 -4.64 -1.03 28.74
C PRO A 526 -4.60 0.51 28.77
N ASP A 527 -4.15 1.08 27.67
CA ASP A 527 -4.06 2.52 27.45
C ASP A 527 -4.14 2.85 25.95
N VAL A 528 -4.29 4.14 25.66
CA VAL A 528 -4.06 4.71 24.36
C VAL A 528 -2.76 5.50 24.41
N ILE A 529 -1.81 5.11 23.58
CA ILE A 529 -0.47 5.69 23.54
C ILE A 529 -0.08 6.05 22.11
N GLY A 530 0.96 6.85 21.96
CA GLY A 530 1.45 7.15 20.63
C GLY A 530 2.50 8.23 20.54
N LEU A 531 2.70 8.69 19.31
CA LEU A 531 3.53 9.84 18.99
C LEU A 531 2.70 10.87 18.22
N ASN A 532 2.98 12.16 18.45
CA ASN A 532 2.62 13.22 17.51
C ASN A 532 3.89 13.59 16.75
N LEU A 533 3.96 13.24 15.46
CA LEU A 533 5.05 13.62 14.58
C LEU A 533 4.74 14.97 13.92
N CYS A 534 5.75 15.63 13.35
CA CYS A 534 5.58 16.89 12.61
C CYS A 534 4.77 17.94 13.39
N THR A 535 5.03 18.10 14.69
CA THR A 535 4.24 18.95 15.57
C THR A 535 4.70 20.41 15.47
N GLY A 536 3.74 21.33 15.33
CA GLY A 536 3.98 22.77 15.35
C GLY A 536 2.80 23.54 14.75
N ASP A 537 2.70 24.84 15.05
CA ASP A 537 1.62 25.71 14.56
C ASP A 537 0.20 25.15 14.77
N GLY A 538 -0.02 24.42 15.88
CA GLY A 538 -1.31 23.81 16.21
C GLY A 538 -1.68 22.57 15.39
N ARG A 539 -0.74 22.01 14.62
CA ARG A 539 -0.90 20.82 13.78
C ARG A 539 0.06 19.71 14.21
N SER A 540 -0.25 18.47 13.81
CA SER A 540 0.62 17.30 13.98
C SER A 540 0.14 16.13 13.12
N LEU A 541 0.96 15.08 13.03
CA LEU A 541 0.60 13.75 12.55
C LEU A 541 0.50 12.79 13.75
N PRO A 542 -0.69 12.57 14.33
CA PRO A 542 -0.88 11.55 15.36
C PRO A 542 -0.68 10.13 14.82
N VAL A 543 0.19 9.38 15.48
CA VAL A 543 0.35 7.92 15.37
C VAL A 543 -0.17 7.33 16.67
N ARG A 544 -1.41 6.85 16.66
CA ARG A 544 -2.19 6.43 17.83
C ARG A 544 -2.32 4.93 17.90
N TYR A 545 -2.04 4.34 19.06
CA TYR A 545 -2.30 2.94 19.34
C TYR A 545 -3.29 2.78 20.49
N ASP A 546 -4.41 2.10 20.22
CA ASP A 546 -5.39 1.71 21.24
C ASP A 546 -5.20 0.25 21.62
N SER A 547 -4.56 0.01 22.76
CA SER A 547 -4.21 -1.36 23.19
C SER A 547 -5.41 -2.20 23.61
N ARG A 548 -6.57 -1.58 23.88
CA ARG A 548 -7.81 -2.30 24.23
C ARG A 548 -8.37 -3.10 23.06
N VAL A 549 -8.05 -2.67 21.84
CA VAL A 549 -8.60 -3.21 20.59
C VAL A 549 -7.51 -3.45 19.53
N SER A 550 -6.24 -3.42 19.93
CA SER A 550 -5.07 -3.64 19.06
C SER A 550 -5.03 -2.80 17.78
N LEU A 551 -5.51 -1.55 17.85
CA LEU A 551 -5.66 -0.68 16.67
C LEU A 551 -4.55 0.37 16.60
N LEU A 552 -3.77 0.37 15.52
CA LEU A 552 -2.87 1.46 15.16
C LEU A 552 -3.56 2.37 14.12
N THR A 553 -3.65 3.66 14.43
CA THR A 553 -4.21 4.70 13.56
C THR A 553 -3.15 5.74 13.25
N VAL A 554 -2.96 6.04 11.97
CA VAL A 554 -2.17 7.17 11.49
C VAL A 554 -3.12 8.23 10.97
N ASP A 555 -3.14 9.39 11.63
CA ASP A 555 -4.11 10.45 11.35
C ASP A 555 -3.44 11.62 10.63
N ARG A 556 -3.60 11.69 9.30
CA ARG A 556 -3.06 12.79 8.50
C ARG A 556 -3.99 13.99 8.43
N THR A 557 -5.15 13.96 9.07
CA THR A 557 -6.20 14.97 8.84
C THR A 557 -5.82 16.38 9.31
N SER A 558 -4.82 16.50 10.18
CA SER A 558 -4.33 17.78 10.71
C SER A 558 -2.81 17.96 10.56
N CYS A 559 -2.13 17.16 9.73
CA CYS A 559 -0.66 17.25 9.59
C CYS A 559 -0.20 18.30 8.57
N THR A 560 -1.01 18.57 7.55
CA THR A 560 -0.57 19.30 6.36
C THR A 560 -0.97 20.78 6.43
N SER A 561 -0.06 21.69 6.05
CA SER A 561 -0.33 23.14 5.95
C SER A 561 -0.94 23.57 4.61
N GLU A 562 -0.94 22.69 3.63
CA GLU A 562 -1.40 22.90 2.26
C GLU A 562 -2.84 22.40 2.07
N ASP A 563 -3.61 23.00 1.16
CA ASP A 563 -4.95 22.50 0.84
C ASP A 563 -4.88 21.53 -0.35
N ILE A 564 -4.99 20.23 -0.06
CA ILE A 564 -4.90 19.16 -1.07
C ILE A 564 -6.21 18.35 -1.01
N PRO A 565 -7.05 18.41 -2.05
CA PRO A 565 -8.30 17.65 -2.12
C PRO A 565 -8.08 16.15 -1.91
N ARG A 566 -9.03 15.49 -1.23
CA ARG A 566 -8.99 14.05 -0.89
C ARG A 566 -7.78 13.61 -0.05
N PHE A 567 -6.85 14.49 0.32
CA PHE A 567 -5.62 14.10 1.00
C PHE A 567 -5.82 13.78 2.49
N SER A 568 -6.69 14.53 3.15
CA SER A 568 -7.02 14.41 4.57
C SER A 568 -7.77 13.11 4.86
N ARG A 569 -7.11 12.16 5.54
CA ARG A 569 -7.65 10.84 5.86
C ARG A 569 -6.93 10.21 7.07
N LYS A 570 -7.62 9.26 7.70
CA LYS A 570 -7.06 8.35 8.71
C LYS A 570 -6.79 7.01 8.05
N MET A 571 -5.67 6.39 8.40
CA MET A 571 -5.40 4.99 8.05
C MET A 571 -5.34 4.16 9.32
N ASN A 572 -5.89 2.97 9.26
CA ASN A 572 -6.03 2.06 10.39
C ASN A 572 -5.42 0.71 10.03
N GLY A 573 -4.78 0.07 10.99
CA GLY A 573 -4.28 -1.29 10.85
C GLY A 573 -4.28 -1.99 12.20
N HIS A 574 -4.59 -3.28 12.19
CA HIS A 574 -4.61 -4.10 13.40
C HIS A 574 -3.19 -4.63 13.67
N ILE A 575 -2.70 -4.46 14.89
CA ILE A 575 -1.42 -5.02 15.33
C ILE A 575 -1.47 -5.34 16.82
N PRO A 576 -1.57 -6.63 17.20
CA PRO A 576 -1.51 -7.04 18.60
C PRO A 576 -0.15 -6.75 19.23
N LEU A 577 -0.15 -6.52 20.54
CA LEU A 577 1.10 -6.42 21.30
C LEU A 577 1.84 -7.77 21.30
N ALA A 578 3.15 -7.73 21.07
CA ALA A 578 4.02 -8.88 21.27
C ALA A 578 4.65 -8.79 22.67
N ASP A 579 4.32 -9.73 23.56
CA ASP A 579 4.80 -9.74 24.95
C ASP A 579 4.57 -8.40 25.69
N GLY A 580 3.40 -7.79 25.49
CA GLY A 580 3.02 -6.49 26.05
C GLY A 580 3.74 -5.30 25.41
N LYS A 581 4.39 -5.49 24.25
CA LYS A 581 5.16 -4.45 23.57
C LYS A 581 4.61 -4.12 22.19
N LEU A 582 4.62 -2.82 21.89
CA LEU A 582 4.46 -2.28 20.54
C LEU A 582 5.80 -1.71 20.10
N ARG A 583 6.37 -2.23 19.02
CA ARG A 583 7.54 -1.65 18.37
C ARG A 583 7.13 -0.95 17.08
N LEU A 584 7.57 0.30 16.93
CA LEU A 584 7.39 1.14 15.75
C LEU A 584 8.78 1.58 15.26
N HIS A 585 9.09 1.26 14.00
CA HIS A 585 10.28 1.76 13.32
C HIS A 585 9.82 2.76 12.27
N ILE A 586 10.17 4.04 12.45
CA ILE A 586 9.58 5.18 11.76
C ILE A 586 10.66 5.93 10.99
N PHE A 587 10.37 6.28 9.74
CA PHE A 587 11.19 7.13 8.89
C PHE A 587 10.38 8.37 8.55
N VAL A 588 10.93 9.55 8.83
CA VAL A 588 10.32 10.84 8.52
C VAL A 588 11.24 11.62 7.61
N ASP A 589 10.75 11.96 6.43
CA ASP A 589 11.41 12.86 5.47
C ASP A 589 10.54 14.12 5.29
N LYS A 590 11.03 15.11 4.54
CA LYS A 590 10.40 16.44 4.46
C LYS A 590 8.93 16.38 4.02
N SER A 591 8.55 15.35 3.27
CA SER A 591 7.18 15.16 2.79
C SER A 591 6.68 13.72 2.82
N SER A 592 7.26 12.88 3.66
CA SER A 592 6.77 11.52 3.87
C SER A 592 7.00 11.00 5.27
N VAL A 593 6.16 10.04 5.65
CA VAL A 593 6.35 9.20 6.82
C VAL A 593 6.13 7.74 6.40
N GLU A 594 7.05 6.86 6.79
CA GLU A 594 6.93 5.41 6.64
C GLU A 594 7.08 4.75 8.02
N ILE A 595 6.11 3.91 8.41
CA ILE A 595 6.03 3.29 9.75
C ILE A 595 5.96 1.78 9.60
N PHE A 596 6.91 1.07 10.21
CA PHE A 596 6.96 -0.39 10.27
C PHE A 596 6.64 -0.82 11.70
N ALA A 597 5.46 -1.42 11.89
CA ALA A 597 4.98 -1.90 13.18
C ALA A 597 5.11 -3.43 13.30
N GLY A 598 5.37 -3.91 14.51
CA GLY A 598 5.45 -5.35 14.79
C GLY A 598 6.51 -6.06 13.96
N ASP A 599 7.71 -5.48 13.89
CA ASP A 599 8.84 -5.97 13.09
C ASP A 599 8.56 -6.10 11.59
N GLY A 600 7.63 -5.28 11.08
CA GLY A 600 7.32 -5.22 9.65
C GLY A 600 6.09 -6.00 9.22
N LYS A 601 5.33 -6.59 10.15
CA LYS A 601 4.04 -7.25 9.85
C LYS A 601 3.02 -6.24 9.30
N LEU A 602 3.04 -5.02 9.83
CA LEU A 602 2.12 -3.94 9.45
C LEU A 602 2.94 -2.72 9.03
N VAL A 603 2.64 -2.16 7.86
CA VAL A 603 3.36 -1.00 7.32
C VAL A 603 2.39 0.09 6.90
N PHE A 604 2.76 1.34 7.15
CA PHE A 604 2.09 2.54 6.65
C PHE A 604 3.06 3.41 5.90
N SER A 605 2.68 3.80 4.69
CA SER A 605 3.37 4.80 3.88
C SER A 605 2.45 5.94 3.52
N LEU A 606 2.90 7.16 3.79
CA LEU A 606 2.11 8.34 3.52
C LEU A 606 2.99 9.52 3.15
N LEU A 607 2.48 10.35 2.24
CA LEU A 607 2.98 11.70 2.05
C LEU A 607 2.54 12.58 3.23
N THR A 608 3.31 13.62 3.52
CA THR A 608 3.01 14.69 4.48
C THR A 608 3.44 16.03 3.87
N PHE A 609 2.80 17.14 4.24
CA PHE A 609 3.28 18.48 3.84
C PHE A 609 3.22 19.43 5.05
N PRO A 610 4.05 19.18 6.08
CA PRO A 610 4.08 19.99 7.29
C PRO A 610 4.79 21.34 7.03
N GLY A 611 4.33 22.42 7.66
CA GLY A 611 4.97 23.73 7.56
C GLY A 611 6.38 23.76 8.15
N ASP A 612 7.18 24.78 7.81
CA ASP A 612 8.60 24.86 8.18
C ASP A 612 8.86 24.82 9.71
N ASN A 613 7.93 25.29 10.54
CA ASN A 613 8.04 25.27 12.01
C ASN A 613 7.49 23.98 12.65
N GLN A 614 7.00 23.04 11.86
CA GLN A 614 6.31 21.83 12.32
C GLN A 614 7.26 20.65 12.43
N THR A 615 8.32 20.78 13.25
CA THR A 615 9.38 19.78 13.37
C THR A 615 9.34 18.99 14.68
N GLY A 616 8.42 19.34 15.58
CA GLY A 616 8.33 18.76 16.91
C GLY A 616 7.93 17.29 16.90
N VAL A 617 8.38 16.57 17.93
CA VAL A 617 7.95 15.19 18.21
C VAL A 617 7.53 15.11 19.67
N GLU A 618 6.31 14.61 19.88
CA GLU A 618 5.75 14.41 21.21
C GLU A 618 5.39 12.94 21.41
N LEU A 619 5.47 12.49 22.66
CA LEU A 619 4.84 11.26 23.13
C LEU A 619 3.52 11.63 23.78
N TYR A 620 2.54 10.74 23.74
CA TYR A 620 1.33 10.92 24.53
C TYR A 620 0.75 9.61 25.06
N SER A 621 -0.05 9.77 26.11
CA SER A 621 -0.84 8.71 26.75
C SER A 621 -2.15 9.29 27.29
N GLU A 622 -3.27 8.57 27.14
CA GLU A 622 -4.58 9.00 27.65
C GLU A 622 -4.71 8.78 29.17
N ASN A 623 -4.24 7.65 29.69
CA ASN A 623 -4.32 7.30 31.12
C ASN A 623 -3.10 7.77 31.93
N GLY A 624 -1.91 7.72 31.32
CA GLY A 624 -0.61 8.02 31.94
C GLY A 624 -0.11 6.92 32.86
N ASN A 625 1.21 6.79 33.00
CA ASN A 625 1.90 5.85 33.90
C ASN A 625 1.69 4.35 33.65
N THR A 626 0.90 3.97 32.65
CA THR A 626 0.64 2.60 32.19
C THR A 626 1.62 2.13 31.11
N ALA A 627 2.36 3.06 30.50
CA ALA A 627 3.31 2.78 29.43
C ALA A 627 4.71 3.31 29.73
N LYS A 628 5.72 2.46 29.48
CA LYS A 628 7.12 2.85 29.37
C LYS A 628 7.50 2.93 27.91
N VAL A 629 8.31 3.93 27.57
CA VAL A 629 8.90 4.07 26.23
C VAL A 629 10.40 3.88 26.32
N SER A 630 10.96 3.20 25.32
CA SER A 630 12.37 3.22 24.98
C SER A 630 12.47 3.63 23.52
N LEU A 631 13.17 4.72 23.23
CA LEU A 631 13.34 5.21 21.86
C LEU A 631 14.80 5.53 21.55
N LYS A 632 15.16 5.24 20.30
CA LYS A 632 16.40 5.68 19.67
C LYS A 632 16.01 6.48 18.44
N ALA A 633 16.65 7.62 18.25
CA ALA A 633 16.43 8.48 17.10
C ALA A 633 17.74 8.88 16.45
N TRP A 634 17.73 9.08 15.13
CA TRP A 634 18.89 9.48 14.35
C TRP A 634 18.48 10.54 13.34
N ASN A 635 19.33 11.55 13.15
CA ASN A 635 19.24 12.39 11.96
C ASN A 635 19.69 11.56 10.75
N ILE A 636 19.08 11.77 9.59
CA ILE A 636 19.42 11.03 8.37
C ILE A 636 20.16 11.94 7.38
N LYS A 637 21.29 11.45 6.86
CA LYS A 637 22.05 12.14 5.81
C LYS A 637 21.30 12.09 4.48
N SER A 638 21.52 13.14 3.69
CA SER A 638 21.08 13.19 2.29
C SER A 638 21.72 12.10 1.46
N VAL A 639 20.91 11.45 0.60
CA VAL A 639 21.39 10.56 -0.48
C VAL A 639 21.81 11.32 -1.74
N TRP A 640 21.56 12.63 -1.76
CA TRP A 640 21.99 13.53 -2.82
C TRP A 640 23.41 14.02 -2.52
N ASN A 641 24.28 13.94 -3.53
CA ASN A 641 25.63 14.48 -3.45
C ASN A 641 25.56 15.99 -3.17
N LYS A 642 26.26 16.45 -2.12
CA LYS A 642 26.59 17.87 -1.97
C LYS A 642 27.64 18.18 -3.04
N GLN A 643 27.25 18.87 -4.10
CA GLN A 643 28.21 19.45 -5.04
C GLN A 643 28.85 20.70 -4.46
#